data_AF-A0A0W0Y006-F1
#
_entry.id   AF-A0A0W0Y006-F1
#
_cell.length_a   1.000
_cell.length_b   1.000
_cell.length_c   1.000
_cell.angle_alpha   90.00
_cell.angle_beta   90.00
_cell.angle_gamma   90.00
#
_symmetry.space_group_name_H-M   'P 1'
#
loop_
_entity.id
_entity.type
_entity.pdbx_description
1 polymer ?
#
loop_
_entity_poly.entity_id
_entity_poly.type
_entity_poly.pdbx_seq_one_letter_code
_entity_poly.pdbx_strand_id
1 'polypeptide(L)'
;MKSKQELRRHYKSLLTQAKNQKNDMQYSKAAQLCDTILSNPKVLKTFPKIATSATKIKEESISLEIKKAIVMRNIGRFADSIQSLEQLSQTTVLSPDSYQKILQLQEETIAEAHLKIKGIFTSKETIDQTIPSTVLCKASYLSEKNEIFTQHPLKMKESFSARVAWVLRLIQFLKENMLKVNENFPFIKEEFLQQNAAGAQKRFSFMGNITLPYFSGYRNGMSILMQRMCDRAFGNAANDYYLEDSVDILRMLFETIYRFPRNERGLLTKYLPWGEHSWYLLDFFSAIFATTDLCFINDGFENGLSIAPFNFDGDIVKQKQLIQFHSVMLTFRALVKHSITDILTKDLEVLSVFFEQVKNHLSSGTPLTPMAKPENLETLLRFSKHSFLLLKLIALLPRNYAKSTYSLEVIQETGVSLDSIESVDKQKLLEWLDNKSEPITPIDKFFPADNKKSEPEPEKGHPIWSQSLLESTQKVTRGQQLTLCAIKDSNQLAPHTRFQILGFENFNSIKNRLSLLRVLEMTGEFFMPRNWGNKQKTLDIIDIDMVGKIRSALSHPEERQYLTVIKDLEKDPVLLKQLHDELMIFSGSVYELIVSRESELDWQVKDTSSGYDDWKDAMDLYWQSIKKHYSLDKKTSPHILTKPLLEEKVLDTLLGLVLPAHHEMLGNCLANDVSFFFINKKTPLNLLDEITANLSSKDKKQNADIRQIRKLLTKADKKYKEYKREYESNRKKEDALNNERIEKKQSEAMTKLYPGILEVAKTFWKAQTADSNDVSEILEKLIDRLDLLAALLEEEKLDDDSLREFQELLHTRIKDDIRFSQSIAYLLGQIISCINKLSSLCDLRLINQTLDDKLGDLISLRNALEHSDPFVESSVTSFYNMFSPLTQLMACTVGEIVFYFAPDIKDFQTRLKIQFPDMGSEGLTSASSSYSGSTSSLPSLISPTGLRVKQENALRLSGFVFAQEEVRKSPSPEGMDDFFQAEDDLVPMNFNEELEKEEAGQPAVNLTRSGSEFYRVRFFDRECTSPVTVDDSQYEAGSDSEYDFFHNLE
;
A
#
# COMPACT_ATOMS: atom_id res chain seq x y z
N MET A 1 -41.65 -64.86 -6.56
CA MET A 1 -42.14 -64.26 -7.83
C MET A 1 -43.56 -63.77 -7.62
N LYS A 2 -43.88 -62.50 -7.90
CA LYS A 2 -45.25 -61.97 -7.75
C LYS A 2 -46.22 -62.68 -8.72
N SER A 3 -47.45 -62.95 -8.29
CA SER A 3 -48.48 -63.54 -9.16
C SER A 3 -48.86 -62.59 -10.31
N LYS A 4 -49.36 -63.12 -11.44
CA LYS A 4 -49.83 -62.30 -12.59
C LYS A 4 -50.85 -61.25 -12.15
N GLN A 5 -51.67 -61.57 -11.15
CA GLN A 5 -52.71 -60.69 -10.61
C GLN A 5 -52.12 -59.58 -9.73
N GLU A 6 -51.10 -59.87 -8.92
CA GLU A 6 -50.35 -58.86 -8.13
C GLU A 6 -49.59 -57.88 -9.03
N LEU A 7 -48.93 -58.37 -10.08
CA LEU A 7 -48.25 -57.51 -11.06
C LEU A 7 -49.24 -56.55 -11.74
N ARG A 8 -50.42 -57.05 -12.14
CA ARG A 8 -51.49 -56.22 -12.73
C ARG A 8 -51.99 -55.15 -11.75
N ARG A 9 -52.16 -55.48 -10.47
CA ARG A 9 -52.58 -54.52 -9.42
C ARG A 9 -51.51 -53.46 -9.20
N HIS A 10 -50.24 -53.86 -9.12
CA HIS A 10 -49.11 -52.95 -8.95
C HIS A 10 -48.98 -51.94 -10.10
N TYR A 11 -49.01 -52.39 -11.37
CA TYR A 11 -48.92 -51.47 -12.51
C TYR A 11 -50.17 -50.61 -12.71
N LYS A 12 -51.36 -51.10 -12.36
CA LYS A 12 -52.56 -50.23 -12.30
C LYS A 12 -52.43 -49.13 -11.25
N SER A 13 -51.82 -49.45 -10.10
CA SER A 13 -51.53 -48.45 -9.05
C SER A 13 -50.57 -47.39 -9.56
N LEU A 14 -49.45 -47.78 -10.18
CA LEU A 14 -48.49 -46.86 -10.78
C LEU A 14 -49.12 -46.01 -11.90
N LEU A 15 -49.96 -46.60 -12.74
CA LEU A 15 -50.69 -45.87 -13.80
C LEU A 15 -51.68 -44.85 -13.21
N THR A 16 -52.32 -45.18 -12.09
CA THR A 16 -53.23 -44.27 -11.37
C THR A 16 -52.44 -43.13 -10.73
N GLN A 17 -51.28 -43.44 -10.12
CA GLN A 17 -50.35 -42.43 -9.61
C GLN A 17 -49.87 -41.52 -10.74
N ALA A 18 -49.49 -42.05 -11.90
CA ALA A 18 -49.09 -41.25 -13.06
C ALA A 18 -50.20 -40.30 -13.54
N LYS A 19 -51.46 -40.77 -13.58
CA LYS A 19 -52.62 -39.90 -13.89
C LYS A 19 -52.82 -38.80 -12.85
N ASN A 20 -52.71 -39.13 -11.56
CA ASN A 20 -52.85 -38.15 -10.49
C ASN A 20 -51.73 -37.11 -10.57
N GLN A 21 -50.48 -37.54 -10.72
CA GLN A 21 -49.32 -36.65 -10.91
C GLN A 21 -49.49 -35.74 -12.13
N LYS A 22 -50.02 -36.26 -13.25
CA LYS A 22 -50.35 -35.45 -14.43
C LYS A 22 -51.43 -34.41 -14.11
N ASN A 23 -52.50 -34.80 -13.41
CA ASN A 23 -53.58 -33.88 -13.03
C ASN A 23 -53.10 -32.80 -12.05
N ASP A 24 -52.14 -33.13 -11.18
CA ASP A 24 -51.48 -32.21 -10.26
C ASP A 24 -50.38 -31.36 -10.97
N MET A 25 -50.34 -31.38 -12.30
CA MET A 25 -49.37 -30.67 -13.15
C MET A 25 -47.90 -31.08 -12.93
N GLN A 26 -47.65 -32.27 -12.36
CA GLN A 26 -46.32 -32.87 -12.16
C GLN A 26 -45.97 -33.77 -13.35
N TYR A 27 -45.93 -33.20 -14.56
CA TYR A 27 -45.84 -33.95 -15.82
C TYR A 27 -44.57 -34.79 -15.95
N SER A 28 -43.40 -34.28 -15.52
CA SER A 28 -42.16 -35.07 -15.51
C SER A 28 -42.26 -36.33 -14.63
N LYS A 29 -42.84 -36.22 -13.42
CA LYS A 29 -43.06 -37.39 -12.54
C LYS A 29 -44.07 -38.38 -13.12
N ALA A 30 -45.11 -37.87 -13.79
CA ALA A 30 -46.07 -38.71 -14.50
C ALA A 30 -45.38 -39.52 -15.62
N ALA A 31 -44.46 -38.89 -16.37
CA ALA A 31 -43.68 -39.54 -17.42
C ALA A 31 -42.71 -40.60 -16.86
N GLN A 32 -41.98 -40.29 -15.77
CA GLN A 32 -41.09 -41.23 -15.07
C GLN A 32 -41.83 -42.47 -14.54
N LEU A 33 -43.02 -42.27 -13.96
CA LEU A 33 -43.87 -43.38 -13.52
C LEU A 33 -44.29 -44.24 -14.72
N CYS A 34 -44.61 -43.63 -15.86
CA CYS A 34 -44.90 -44.36 -17.09
C CYS A 34 -43.67 -45.11 -17.64
N ASP A 35 -42.45 -44.56 -17.54
CA ASP A 35 -41.21 -45.27 -17.90
C ASP A 35 -40.94 -46.48 -17.03
N THR A 36 -41.22 -46.37 -15.73
CA THR A 36 -41.14 -47.50 -14.80
C THR A 36 -42.12 -48.63 -15.21
N ILE A 37 -43.28 -48.28 -15.78
CA ILE A 37 -44.26 -49.25 -16.30
C ILE A 37 -43.78 -49.86 -17.62
N LEU A 38 -43.24 -49.04 -18.53
CA LEU A 38 -42.89 -49.41 -19.91
C LEU A 38 -41.54 -50.13 -20.04
N SER A 39 -40.61 -49.90 -19.11
CA SER A 39 -39.30 -50.55 -19.06
C SER A 39 -39.38 -52.06 -18.75
N ASN A 40 -40.52 -52.56 -18.27
CA ASN A 40 -40.69 -53.99 -18.00
C ASN A 40 -41.22 -54.75 -19.24
N PRO A 41 -40.41 -55.59 -19.90
CA PRO A 41 -40.82 -56.29 -21.12
C PRO A 41 -41.99 -57.26 -20.92
N LYS A 42 -42.23 -57.73 -19.68
CA LYS A 42 -43.39 -58.57 -19.35
C LYS A 42 -44.69 -57.78 -19.39
N VAL A 43 -44.68 -56.48 -19.10
CA VAL A 43 -45.87 -55.63 -19.13
C VAL A 43 -46.34 -55.40 -20.57
N LEU A 44 -45.41 -55.15 -21.49
CA LEU A 44 -45.68 -54.95 -22.92
C LEU A 44 -46.39 -56.16 -23.54
N LYS A 45 -45.97 -57.38 -23.19
CA LYS A 45 -46.57 -58.63 -23.71
C LYS A 45 -47.85 -59.06 -22.96
N THR A 46 -47.90 -58.85 -21.65
CA THR A 46 -48.94 -59.46 -20.79
C THR A 46 -50.13 -58.52 -20.52
N PHE A 47 -49.92 -57.20 -20.60
CA PHE A 47 -50.92 -56.19 -20.25
C PHE A 47 -50.96 -55.03 -21.26
N PRO A 48 -51.30 -55.28 -22.55
CA PRO A 48 -51.20 -54.28 -23.62
C PRO A 48 -52.02 -53.03 -23.34
N LYS A 49 -53.24 -53.15 -22.77
CA LYS A 49 -54.07 -51.99 -22.40
C LYS A 49 -53.42 -51.06 -21.36
N ILE A 50 -52.64 -51.62 -20.42
CA ILE A 50 -51.91 -50.83 -19.41
C ILE A 50 -50.72 -50.14 -20.08
N ALA A 51 -49.99 -50.85 -20.94
CA ALA A 51 -48.89 -50.28 -21.72
C ALA A 51 -49.36 -49.14 -22.63
N THR A 52 -50.41 -49.32 -23.44
CA THR A 52 -50.96 -48.26 -24.31
C THR A 52 -51.40 -47.03 -23.52
N SER A 53 -52.03 -47.24 -22.36
CA SER A 53 -52.43 -46.13 -21.49
C SER A 53 -51.21 -45.39 -20.90
N ALA A 54 -50.16 -46.13 -20.51
CA ALA A 54 -48.93 -45.55 -20.00
C ALA A 54 -48.19 -44.76 -21.10
N THR A 55 -48.11 -45.28 -22.32
CA THR A 55 -47.54 -44.57 -23.49
C THR A 55 -48.28 -43.27 -23.77
N LYS A 56 -49.62 -43.30 -23.81
CA LYS A 56 -50.44 -42.10 -24.05
C LYS A 56 -50.25 -41.04 -22.96
N ILE A 57 -50.26 -41.45 -21.68
CA ILE A 57 -50.03 -40.53 -20.56
C ILE A 57 -48.62 -39.94 -20.61
N LYS A 58 -47.62 -40.75 -20.97
CA LYS A 58 -46.24 -40.32 -21.13
C LYS A 58 -46.10 -39.28 -22.25
N GLU A 59 -46.64 -39.54 -23.44
CA GLU A 59 -46.60 -38.61 -24.58
C GLU A 59 -47.33 -37.30 -24.28
N GLU A 60 -48.51 -37.37 -23.66
CA GLU A 60 -49.26 -36.18 -23.23
C GLU A 60 -48.48 -35.37 -22.18
N SER A 61 -47.79 -36.05 -21.25
CA SER A 61 -47.00 -35.39 -20.21
C SER A 61 -45.74 -34.73 -20.77
N ILE A 62 -45.03 -35.40 -21.68
CA ILE A 62 -43.88 -34.84 -22.41
C ILE A 62 -44.31 -33.59 -23.21
N SER A 63 -45.44 -33.68 -23.94
CA SER A 63 -45.96 -32.55 -24.71
C SER A 63 -46.30 -31.33 -23.85
N LEU A 64 -46.89 -31.56 -22.67
CA LEU A 64 -47.24 -30.48 -21.74
C LEU A 64 -45.99 -29.84 -21.11
N GLU A 65 -44.96 -30.61 -20.80
CA GLU A 65 -43.69 -30.07 -20.28
C GLU A 65 -42.94 -29.25 -21.36
N ILE A 66 -42.93 -29.70 -22.61
CA ILE A 66 -42.40 -28.90 -23.74
C ILE A 66 -43.17 -27.58 -23.89
N LYS A 67 -44.52 -27.60 -23.78
CA LYS A 67 -45.33 -26.37 -23.83
C LYS A 67 -44.97 -25.42 -22.70
N LYS A 68 -44.74 -25.94 -21.49
CA LYS A 68 -44.32 -25.14 -20.34
C LYS A 68 -42.96 -24.47 -20.58
N ALA A 69 -41.99 -25.18 -21.16
CA ALA A 69 -40.71 -24.59 -21.56
C ALA A 69 -40.89 -23.48 -22.62
N ILE A 70 -41.75 -23.70 -23.63
CA ILE A 70 -42.09 -22.66 -24.63
C ILE A 70 -42.68 -21.41 -23.97
N VAL A 71 -43.57 -21.59 -22.99
CA VAL A 71 -44.13 -20.45 -22.23
C VAL A 71 -43.02 -19.69 -21.50
N MET A 72 -42.08 -20.40 -20.85
CA MET A 72 -40.92 -19.79 -20.17
C MET A 72 -40.06 -18.99 -21.14
N ARG A 73 -39.74 -19.57 -22.31
CA ARG A 73 -39.03 -18.88 -23.41
C ARG A 73 -39.76 -17.59 -23.82
N ASN A 74 -41.07 -17.66 -24.05
CA ASN A 74 -41.86 -16.52 -24.54
C ASN A 74 -41.91 -15.34 -23.55
N ILE A 75 -41.84 -15.61 -22.24
CA ILE A 75 -41.80 -14.56 -21.20
C ILE A 75 -40.37 -14.12 -20.86
N GLY A 76 -39.36 -14.55 -21.62
CA GLY A 76 -37.96 -14.15 -21.43
C GLY A 76 -37.19 -14.94 -20.37
N ARG A 77 -37.74 -16.05 -19.86
CA ARG A 77 -37.07 -16.98 -18.93
C ARG A 77 -36.36 -18.09 -19.71
N PHE A 78 -35.37 -17.70 -20.52
CA PHE A 78 -34.66 -18.59 -21.44
C PHE A 78 -33.89 -19.69 -20.71
N ALA A 79 -33.15 -19.36 -19.65
CA ALA A 79 -32.38 -20.34 -18.88
C ALA A 79 -33.29 -21.39 -18.21
N ASP A 80 -34.41 -20.97 -17.61
CA ASP A 80 -35.38 -21.90 -17.01
C ASP A 80 -36.04 -22.81 -18.06
N SER A 81 -36.29 -22.29 -19.28
CA SER A 81 -36.76 -23.08 -20.41
C SER A 81 -35.76 -24.19 -20.77
N ILE A 82 -34.47 -23.84 -20.90
CA ILE A 82 -33.39 -24.80 -21.16
C ILE A 82 -33.32 -25.87 -20.07
N GLN A 83 -33.28 -25.45 -18.80
CA GLN A 83 -33.16 -26.37 -17.67
C GLN A 83 -34.33 -27.35 -17.62
N SER A 84 -35.55 -26.86 -17.88
CA SER A 84 -36.75 -27.70 -17.96
C SER A 84 -36.66 -28.73 -19.10
N LEU A 85 -36.09 -28.34 -20.25
CA LEU A 85 -35.92 -29.22 -21.41
C LEU A 85 -34.83 -30.28 -21.18
N GLU A 86 -33.71 -29.91 -20.56
CA GLU A 86 -32.65 -30.87 -20.19
C GLU A 86 -33.10 -31.86 -19.10
N GLN A 87 -33.82 -31.39 -18.08
CA GLN A 87 -34.37 -32.29 -17.06
C GLN A 87 -35.36 -33.30 -17.67
N LEU A 88 -36.14 -32.88 -18.66
CA LEU A 88 -37.06 -33.77 -19.38
C LEU A 88 -36.30 -34.84 -20.17
N SER A 89 -35.18 -34.49 -20.82
CA SER A 89 -34.37 -35.45 -21.58
C SER A 89 -33.54 -36.40 -20.72
N GLN A 90 -33.13 -35.96 -19.53
CA GLN A 90 -32.35 -36.79 -18.59
C GLN A 90 -33.22 -37.76 -17.78
N THR A 91 -34.45 -37.38 -17.47
CA THR A 91 -35.29 -38.14 -16.52
C THR A 91 -36.34 -39.04 -17.18
N THR A 92 -36.55 -38.91 -18.50
CA THR A 92 -37.59 -39.64 -19.22
C THR A 92 -37.02 -40.26 -20.50
N VAL A 93 -37.40 -41.49 -20.84
CA VAL A 93 -37.00 -42.14 -22.09
C VAL A 93 -37.76 -41.48 -23.25
N LEU A 94 -37.09 -40.69 -24.09
CA LEU A 94 -37.75 -39.95 -25.17
C LEU A 94 -37.82 -40.75 -26.48
N SER A 95 -38.84 -40.48 -27.31
CA SER A 95 -38.82 -40.91 -28.71
C SER A 95 -37.79 -40.07 -29.49
N PRO A 96 -37.21 -40.60 -30.59
CA PRO A 96 -36.28 -39.83 -31.44
C PRO A 96 -36.84 -38.47 -31.85
N ASP A 97 -38.11 -38.42 -32.26
CA ASP A 97 -38.79 -37.17 -32.67
C ASP A 97 -38.92 -36.17 -31.51
N SER A 98 -39.27 -36.65 -30.31
CA SER A 98 -39.39 -35.79 -29.12
C SER A 98 -38.03 -35.24 -28.70
N TYR A 99 -36.98 -36.07 -28.81
CA TYR A 99 -35.61 -35.68 -28.50
C TYR A 99 -35.10 -34.64 -29.48
N GLN A 100 -35.27 -34.84 -30.80
CA GLN A 100 -34.92 -33.82 -31.80
C GLN A 100 -35.67 -32.51 -31.61
N LYS A 101 -36.96 -32.57 -31.28
CA LYS A 101 -37.77 -31.38 -31.00
C LYS A 101 -37.28 -30.60 -29.77
N ILE A 102 -36.81 -31.31 -28.74
CA ILE A 102 -36.20 -30.68 -27.57
C ILE A 102 -34.90 -29.98 -27.96
N LEU A 103 -34.01 -30.65 -28.71
CA LEU A 103 -32.75 -30.06 -29.16
C LEU A 103 -32.98 -28.80 -30.03
N GLN A 104 -33.90 -28.87 -31.00
CA GLN A 104 -34.25 -27.73 -31.83
C GLN A 104 -34.77 -26.56 -30.98
N LEU A 105 -35.65 -26.85 -30.01
CA LEU A 105 -36.18 -25.81 -29.13
C LEU A 105 -35.10 -25.20 -28.24
N GLN A 106 -34.09 -25.96 -27.81
CA GLN A 106 -32.94 -25.44 -27.09
C GLN A 106 -32.11 -24.50 -27.97
N GLU A 107 -31.79 -24.90 -29.20
CA GLU A 107 -31.06 -24.06 -30.16
C GLU A 107 -31.80 -22.74 -30.46
N GLU A 108 -33.11 -22.82 -30.70
CA GLU A 108 -33.95 -21.63 -30.91
C GLU A 108 -33.99 -20.72 -29.67
N THR A 109 -34.06 -21.30 -28.47
CA THR A 109 -34.06 -20.56 -27.20
C THR A 109 -32.73 -19.82 -26.99
N ILE A 110 -31.59 -20.46 -27.29
CA ILE A 110 -30.26 -19.85 -27.18
C ILE A 110 -30.09 -18.73 -28.21
N ALA A 111 -30.49 -18.97 -29.46
CA ALA A 111 -30.42 -17.95 -30.52
C ALA A 111 -31.27 -16.72 -30.19
N GLU A 112 -32.48 -16.93 -29.67
CA GLU A 112 -33.35 -15.83 -29.25
C GLU A 112 -32.81 -15.07 -28.04
N ALA A 113 -32.24 -15.77 -27.06
CA ALA A 113 -31.56 -15.16 -25.93
C ALA A 113 -30.37 -14.30 -26.41
N HIS A 114 -29.56 -14.81 -27.34
CA HIS A 114 -28.46 -14.08 -27.95
C HIS A 114 -28.91 -12.78 -28.62
N LEU A 115 -30.02 -12.80 -29.36
CA LEU A 115 -30.56 -11.62 -30.03
C LEU A 115 -31.09 -10.57 -29.05
N LYS A 116 -31.72 -11.01 -27.96
CA LYS A 116 -32.33 -10.11 -26.96
C LYS A 116 -31.34 -9.55 -25.93
N ILE A 117 -30.20 -10.23 -25.73
CA ILE A 117 -29.18 -9.88 -24.73
C ILE A 117 -27.97 -9.18 -25.40
N LYS A 118 -27.93 -9.13 -26.75
CA LYS A 118 -26.87 -8.48 -27.53
C LYS A 118 -26.71 -7.01 -27.11
N GLY A 119 -25.50 -6.64 -26.70
CA GLY A 119 -25.12 -5.25 -26.39
C GLY A 119 -24.70 -4.96 -24.94
N ILE A 120 -24.79 -5.93 -24.01
CA ILE A 120 -24.45 -5.68 -22.60
C ILE A 120 -23.04 -6.17 -22.21
N PHE A 121 -22.48 -7.21 -22.85
CA PHE A 121 -21.18 -7.78 -22.42
C PHE A 121 -20.33 -8.28 -23.61
N THR A 122 -19.03 -7.93 -23.60
CA THR A 122 -18.05 -8.24 -24.66
C THR A 122 -16.93 -9.20 -24.23
N SER A 123 -16.77 -9.52 -22.93
CA SER A 123 -15.74 -10.47 -22.46
C SER A 123 -16.24 -11.38 -21.33
N LYS A 124 -15.43 -12.38 -20.93
CA LYS A 124 -15.70 -13.31 -19.83
C LYS A 124 -15.42 -12.68 -18.46
N GLU A 125 -14.55 -11.66 -18.41
CA GLU A 125 -14.15 -10.94 -17.19
C GLU A 125 -15.29 -10.08 -16.61
N THR A 126 -16.31 -9.75 -17.41
CA THR A 126 -17.42 -8.91 -16.96
C THR A 126 -18.48 -9.67 -16.15
N ILE A 127 -18.55 -11.01 -16.23
CA ILE A 127 -19.65 -11.80 -15.61
C ILE A 127 -19.67 -11.64 -14.08
N ASP A 128 -18.52 -11.69 -13.41
CA ASP A 128 -18.44 -11.59 -11.94
C ASP A 128 -18.78 -10.17 -11.44
N GLN A 129 -18.53 -9.15 -12.27
CA GLN A 129 -18.80 -7.74 -11.96
C GLN A 129 -20.24 -7.30 -12.27
N THR A 130 -21.07 -8.20 -12.84
CA THR A 130 -22.43 -7.83 -13.29
C THR A 130 -23.48 -7.77 -12.19
N ILE A 131 -23.28 -8.41 -11.04
CA ILE A 131 -24.34 -8.55 -10.02
C ILE A 131 -24.42 -7.24 -9.23
N PRO A 132 -25.45 -6.40 -9.37
CA PRO A 132 -25.52 -5.12 -8.68
C PRO A 132 -25.70 -5.32 -7.17
N SER A 133 -25.14 -4.42 -6.36
CA SER A 133 -25.22 -4.51 -4.90
C SER A 133 -26.66 -4.48 -4.39
N THR A 134 -27.57 -3.79 -5.09
CA THR A 134 -29.02 -3.74 -4.81
C THR A 134 -29.71 -5.11 -4.93
N VAL A 135 -29.15 -6.02 -5.73
CA VAL A 135 -29.66 -7.38 -5.88
C VAL A 135 -29.19 -8.26 -4.74
N LEU A 136 -27.89 -8.26 -4.43
CA LEU A 136 -27.30 -9.19 -3.47
C LEU A 136 -27.41 -8.70 -2.00
N CYS A 137 -27.29 -7.40 -1.75
CA CYS A 137 -27.19 -6.83 -0.41
C CYS A 137 -28.56 -6.39 0.14
N LYS A 138 -28.72 -6.44 1.46
CA LYS A 138 -29.90 -5.95 2.18
C LYS A 138 -30.06 -4.43 2.00
N ALA A 139 -31.29 -3.95 1.85
CA ALA A 139 -31.56 -2.52 1.69
C ALA A 139 -31.13 -1.68 2.92
N SER A 140 -31.26 -2.25 4.13
CA SER A 140 -30.81 -1.61 5.38
C SER A 140 -29.31 -1.36 5.37
N TYR A 141 -28.52 -2.36 4.94
CA TYR A 141 -27.07 -2.25 4.79
C TYR A 141 -26.67 -1.16 3.80
N LEU A 142 -27.29 -1.14 2.61
CA LEU A 142 -26.98 -0.14 1.59
C LEU A 142 -27.33 1.28 2.05
N SER A 143 -28.45 1.44 2.77
CA SER A 143 -28.83 2.72 3.36
C SER A 143 -27.81 3.19 4.40
N GLU A 144 -27.40 2.30 5.30
CA GLU A 144 -26.42 2.60 6.34
C GLU A 144 -25.03 2.92 5.74
N LYS A 145 -24.60 2.15 4.73
CA LYS A 145 -23.37 2.41 3.97
C LYS A 145 -23.42 3.81 3.35
N ASN A 146 -24.48 4.13 2.61
CA ASN A 146 -24.61 5.45 1.97
C ASN A 146 -24.63 6.59 2.98
N GLU A 147 -25.26 6.38 4.15
CA GLU A 147 -25.23 7.33 5.26
C GLU A 147 -23.79 7.55 5.74
N ILE A 148 -23.02 6.49 5.97
CA ILE A 148 -21.63 6.58 6.42
C ILE A 148 -20.77 7.37 5.43
N PHE A 149 -20.86 7.03 4.15
CA PHE A 149 -20.09 7.71 3.10
C PHE A 149 -20.45 9.19 2.98
N THR A 150 -21.74 9.53 3.11
CA THR A 150 -22.21 10.92 3.04
C THR A 150 -21.78 11.74 4.27
N GLN A 151 -21.77 11.12 5.45
CA GLN A 151 -21.38 11.80 6.69
C GLN A 151 -19.87 11.97 6.84
N HIS A 152 -19.06 11.07 6.27
CA HIS A 152 -17.62 11.04 6.50
C HIS A 152 -16.91 12.41 6.29
N PRO A 153 -17.11 13.15 5.17
CA PRO A 153 -16.48 14.45 4.96
C PRO A 153 -16.89 15.52 5.97
N LEU A 154 -18.10 15.43 6.51
CA LEU A 154 -18.61 16.33 7.55
C LEU A 154 -17.95 16.03 8.90
N LYS A 155 -17.81 14.75 9.24
CA LYS A 155 -17.15 14.28 10.47
C LYS A 155 -15.69 14.72 10.58
N MET A 156 -14.99 14.85 9.45
CA MET A 156 -13.60 15.33 9.43
C MET A 156 -13.44 16.79 9.91
N LYS A 157 -14.54 17.55 9.96
CA LYS A 157 -14.57 18.96 10.41
C LYS A 157 -15.02 19.11 11.87
N GLU A 158 -15.47 18.04 12.52
CA GLU A 158 -15.97 18.08 13.90
C GLU A 158 -14.83 18.07 14.94
N SER A 159 -15.19 18.11 16.23
CA SER A 159 -14.25 18.09 17.36
C SER A 159 -13.53 16.75 17.51
N PHE A 160 -12.43 16.71 18.26
CA PHE A 160 -11.67 15.47 18.52
C PHE A 160 -12.56 14.36 19.12
N SER A 161 -13.36 14.68 20.14
CA SER A 161 -14.29 13.74 20.76
C SER A 161 -15.30 13.16 19.77
N ALA A 162 -15.83 14.01 18.87
CA ALA A 162 -16.76 13.57 17.84
C ALA A 162 -16.09 12.66 16.80
N ARG A 163 -14.82 12.93 16.45
CA ARG A 163 -14.04 12.07 15.55
C ARG A 163 -13.71 10.72 16.20
N VAL A 164 -13.43 10.66 17.51
CA VAL A 164 -13.27 9.40 18.24
C VAL A 164 -14.58 8.58 18.23
N ALA A 165 -15.72 9.24 18.46
CA ALA A 165 -17.02 8.57 18.33
C ALA A 165 -17.28 8.06 16.90
N TRP A 166 -16.81 8.80 15.89
CA TRP A 166 -16.88 8.37 14.50
C TRP A 166 -16.01 7.14 14.20
N VAL A 167 -14.78 7.09 14.72
CA VAL A 167 -13.92 5.88 14.63
C VAL A 167 -14.67 4.66 15.18
N LEU A 168 -15.27 4.77 16.35
CA LEU A 168 -16.04 3.68 16.96
C LEU A 168 -17.26 3.30 16.13
N ARG A 169 -17.94 4.27 15.50
CA ARG A 169 -19.06 4.01 14.59
C ARG A 169 -18.63 3.21 13.35
N LEU A 170 -17.48 3.53 12.77
CA LEU A 170 -16.90 2.80 11.62
C LEU A 170 -16.49 1.38 12.02
N ILE A 171 -15.87 1.21 13.20
CA ILE A 171 -15.56 -0.11 13.76
C ILE A 171 -16.83 -0.93 13.97
N GLN A 172 -17.87 -0.32 14.52
CA GLN A 172 -19.15 -0.98 14.76
C GLN A 172 -19.80 -1.44 13.44
N PHE A 173 -19.77 -0.59 12.40
CA PHE A 173 -20.26 -0.96 11.08
C PHE A 173 -19.56 -2.22 10.53
N LEU A 174 -18.22 -2.28 10.64
CA LEU A 174 -17.45 -3.45 10.23
C LEU A 174 -17.82 -4.70 11.06
N LYS A 175 -17.95 -4.57 12.38
CA LYS A 175 -18.33 -5.68 13.26
C LYS A 175 -19.72 -6.23 12.96
N GLU A 176 -20.69 -5.36 12.72
CA GLU A 176 -22.09 -5.74 12.48
C GLU A 176 -22.30 -6.35 11.09
N ASN A 177 -21.63 -5.81 10.08
CA ASN A 177 -21.90 -6.17 8.69
C ASN A 177 -20.85 -7.11 8.09
N MET A 178 -19.56 -6.98 8.42
CA MET A 178 -18.47 -7.66 7.71
C MET A 178 -17.99 -8.95 8.38
N LEU A 179 -18.20 -9.13 9.68
CA LEU A 179 -17.86 -10.39 10.36
C LEU A 179 -18.87 -11.47 10.03
N LYS A 180 -18.40 -12.60 9.48
CA LYS A 180 -19.26 -13.73 9.12
C LYS A 180 -19.98 -14.31 10.34
N VAL A 181 -21.28 -14.54 10.22
CA VAL A 181 -22.11 -15.26 11.19
C VAL A 181 -22.53 -16.58 10.54
N ASN A 182 -22.12 -17.71 11.12
CA ASN A 182 -22.37 -19.05 10.55
C ASN A 182 -21.91 -19.18 9.09
N GLU A 183 -20.69 -18.72 8.79
CA GLU A 183 -20.08 -18.70 7.44
C GLU A 183 -20.73 -17.77 6.40
N ASN A 184 -21.81 -17.08 6.76
CA ASN A 184 -22.51 -16.13 5.87
C ASN A 184 -22.23 -14.68 6.25
N PHE A 185 -22.23 -13.80 5.24
CA PHE A 185 -22.11 -12.36 5.45
C PHE A 185 -23.46 -11.75 5.88
N PRO A 186 -23.55 -11.05 7.02
CA PRO A 186 -24.78 -10.44 7.53
C PRO A 186 -25.48 -9.50 6.53
N PHE A 187 -24.72 -8.79 5.70
CA PHE A 187 -25.26 -7.82 4.74
C PHE A 187 -25.92 -8.46 3.50
N ILE A 188 -25.70 -9.75 3.24
CA ILE A 188 -26.21 -10.42 2.04
C ILE A 188 -27.62 -10.96 2.28
N LYS A 189 -28.48 -10.91 1.24
CA LYS A 189 -29.80 -11.55 1.24
C LYS A 189 -29.62 -13.07 1.25
N GLU A 190 -30.05 -13.72 2.33
CA GLU A 190 -29.89 -15.17 2.55
C GLU A 190 -30.43 -16.03 1.39
N GLU A 191 -31.47 -15.56 0.70
CA GLU A 191 -32.10 -16.28 -0.39
C GLU A 191 -31.18 -16.60 -1.57
N PHE A 192 -30.08 -15.85 -1.75
CA PHE A 192 -29.07 -16.11 -2.78
C PHE A 192 -27.90 -16.95 -2.27
N LEU A 193 -27.69 -17.09 -0.96
CA LEU A 193 -26.58 -17.84 -0.37
C LEU A 193 -26.96 -19.26 0.09
N GLN A 194 -28.25 -19.59 0.14
CA GLN A 194 -28.68 -20.94 0.47
C GLN A 194 -28.10 -21.96 -0.53
N GLN A 195 -27.38 -22.96 -0.01
CA GLN A 195 -26.86 -24.09 -0.79
C GLN A 195 -27.93 -25.16 -1.11
N ASN A 196 -29.20 -24.84 -0.87
CA ASN A 196 -30.32 -25.71 -1.22
C ASN A 196 -30.79 -25.46 -2.68
N ALA A 197 -31.66 -26.33 -3.18
CA ALA A 197 -32.20 -26.23 -4.53
C ALA A 197 -32.95 -24.91 -4.79
N ALA A 198 -33.55 -24.29 -3.76
CA ALA A 198 -34.28 -23.03 -3.91
C ALA A 198 -33.33 -21.85 -4.13
N GLY A 199 -32.22 -21.77 -3.39
CA GLY A 199 -31.17 -20.77 -3.60
C GLY A 199 -30.47 -20.95 -4.94
N ALA A 200 -30.15 -22.19 -5.31
CA ALA A 200 -29.60 -22.53 -6.63
C ALA A 200 -30.51 -22.05 -7.77
N GLN A 201 -31.83 -22.32 -7.67
CA GLN A 201 -32.79 -21.87 -8.67
C GLN A 201 -32.89 -20.34 -8.73
N LYS A 202 -32.85 -19.63 -7.59
CA LYS A 202 -32.89 -18.16 -7.59
C LYS A 202 -31.67 -17.55 -8.28
N ARG A 203 -30.47 -18.06 -7.99
CA ARG A 203 -29.24 -17.64 -8.67
C ARG A 203 -29.31 -17.92 -10.17
N PHE A 204 -29.77 -19.12 -10.54
CA PHE A 204 -29.93 -19.56 -11.93
C PHE A 204 -30.96 -18.73 -12.69
N SER A 205 -32.12 -18.43 -12.11
CA SER A 205 -33.13 -17.60 -12.78
C SER A 205 -32.68 -16.15 -12.93
N PHE A 206 -31.78 -15.65 -12.08
CA PHE A 206 -31.23 -14.28 -12.18
C PHE A 206 -30.08 -14.19 -13.20
N MET A 207 -29.01 -14.99 -13.02
CA MET A 207 -27.81 -14.94 -13.87
C MET A 207 -27.87 -15.87 -15.09
N GLY A 208 -28.75 -16.88 -15.09
CA GLY A 208 -28.79 -17.89 -16.13
C GLY A 208 -29.07 -17.27 -17.50
N ASN A 209 -29.97 -16.29 -17.59
CA ASN A 209 -30.21 -15.61 -18.85
C ASN A 209 -28.97 -14.84 -19.33
N ILE A 210 -28.23 -14.19 -18.42
CA ILE A 210 -27.01 -13.43 -18.73
C ILE A 210 -25.88 -14.35 -19.22
N THR A 211 -25.77 -15.54 -18.62
CA THR A 211 -24.72 -16.53 -18.96
C THR A 211 -25.07 -17.41 -20.16
N LEU A 212 -26.36 -17.57 -20.50
CA LEU A 212 -26.84 -18.47 -21.54
C LEU A 212 -26.20 -18.25 -22.94
N PRO A 213 -26.00 -17.00 -23.40
CA PRO A 213 -25.26 -16.70 -24.63
C PRO A 213 -23.91 -17.42 -24.76
N TYR A 214 -23.13 -17.52 -23.68
CA TYR A 214 -21.77 -18.08 -23.71
C TYR A 214 -21.71 -19.60 -23.97
N PHE A 215 -22.86 -20.28 -24.00
CA PHE A 215 -22.95 -21.72 -24.20
C PHE A 215 -23.46 -22.12 -25.60
N SER A 216 -23.42 -21.20 -26.59
CA SER A 216 -23.71 -21.58 -27.98
C SER A 216 -22.80 -22.72 -28.44
N GLY A 217 -23.40 -23.86 -28.79
CA GLY A 217 -22.68 -25.07 -29.22
C GLY A 217 -22.68 -26.22 -28.20
N TYR A 218 -23.04 -25.97 -26.94
CA TYR A 218 -23.20 -27.03 -25.94
C TYR A 218 -24.59 -27.69 -26.05
N ARG A 219 -24.62 -29.02 -26.25
CA ARG A 219 -25.86 -29.77 -26.46
C ARG A 219 -26.38 -30.49 -25.21
N ASN A 220 -25.50 -30.87 -24.29
CA ASN A 220 -25.85 -31.65 -23.10
C ASN A 220 -25.14 -31.10 -21.86
N GLY A 221 -25.86 -31.00 -20.74
CA GLY A 221 -25.30 -30.61 -19.45
C GLY A 221 -25.05 -29.11 -19.31
N MET A 222 -25.66 -28.30 -20.18
CA MET A 222 -25.49 -26.85 -20.20
C MET A 222 -26.02 -26.22 -18.92
N SER A 223 -27.19 -26.66 -18.42
CA SER A 223 -27.76 -26.12 -17.17
C SER A 223 -26.88 -26.39 -15.95
N ILE A 224 -26.15 -27.51 -15.92
CA ILE A 224 -25.23 -27.85 -14.82
C ILE A 224 -24.01 -26.92 -14.86
N LEU A 225 -23.43 -26.70 -16.03
CA LEU A 225 -22.30 -25.79 -16.21
C LEU A 225 -22.70 -24.33 -15.93
N MET A 226 -23.85 -23.90 -16.44
CA MET A 226 -24.43 -22.59 -16.15
C MET A 226 -24.68 -22.42 -14.64
N GLN A 227 -25.24 -23.42 -13.97
CA GLN A 227 -25.46 -23.38 -12.52
C GLN A 227 -24.13 -23.18 -11.77
N ARG A 228 -23.08 -23.91 -12.14
CA ARG A 228 -21.74 -23.75 -11.54
C ARG A 228 -21.18 -22.35 -11.78
N MET A 229 -21.34 -21.79 -12.97
CA MET A 229 -20.94 -20.41 -13.27
C MET A 229 -21.74 -19.40 -12.45
N CYS A 230 -23.06 -19.58 -12.32
CA CYS A 230 -23.90 -18.72 -11.49
C CYS A 230 -23.48 -18.80 -10.01
N ASP A 231 -23.27 -20.01 -9.47
CA ASP A 231 -22.84 -20.21 -8.09
C ASP A 231 -21.49 -19.52 -7.82
N ARG A 232 -20.54 -19.64 -8.76
CA ARG A 232 -19.23 -18.94 -8.70
C ARG A 232 -19.38 -17.42 -8.76
N ALA A 233 -20.14 -16.88 -9.72
CA ALA A 233 -20.32 -15.43 -9.87
C ALA A 233 -20.94 -14.79 -8.62
N PHE A 234 -21.95 -15.43 -8.03
CA PHE A 234 -22.54 -14.96 -6.77
C PHE A 234 -21.58 -15.08 -5.58
N GLY A 235 -20.77 -16.13 -5.51
CA GLY A 235 -19.72 -16.29 -4.49
C GLY A 235 -18.65 -15.21 -4.59
N ASN A 236 -18.15 -14.96 -5.80
CA ASN A 236 -17.18 -13.91 -6.08
C ASN A 236 -17.74 -12.52 -5.77
N ALA A 237 -18.94 -12.18 -6.25
CA ALA A 237 -19.58 -10.90 -5.96
C ALA A 237 -19.77 -10.67 -4.45
N ALA A 238 -20.15 -11.71 -3.69
CA ALA A 238 -20.26 -11.62 -2.24
C ALA A 238 -18.92 -11.27 -1.57
N ASN A 239 -17.84 -11.93 -1.99
CA ASN A 239 -16.50 -11.66 -1.51
C ASN A 239 -16.03 -10.28 -1.94
N ASP A 240 -16.30 -9.85 -3.18
CA ASP A 240 -15.91 -8.54 -3.69
C ASP A 240 -16.56 -7.42 -2.89
N TYR A 241 -17.87 -7.48 -2.64
CA TYR A 241 -18.54 -6.50 -1.77
C TYR A 241 -17.99 -6.48 -0.35
N TYR A 242 -17.74 -7.65 0.23
CA TYR A 242 -17.12 -7.74 1.55
C TYR A 242 -15.74 -7.07 1.58
N LEU A 243 -14.89 -7.38 0.60
CA LEU A 243 -13.52 -6.89 0.53
C LEU A 243 -13.47 -5.40 0.23
N GLU A 244 -14.17 -4.93 -0.80
CA GLU A 244 -14.15 -3.52 -1.23
C GLU A 244 -14.75 -2.60 -0.18
N ASP A 245 -15.91 -2.96 0.37
CA ASP A 245 -16.56 -2.13 1.38
C ASP A 245 -15.76 -2.11 2.69
N SER A 246 -15.07 -3.21 3.02
CA SER A 246 -14.14 -3.24 4.16
C SER A 246 -12.92 -2.35 3.93
N VAL A 247 -12.33 -2.34 2.72
CA VAL A 247 -11.23 -1.43 2.37
C VAL A 247 -11.69 0.02 2.55
N ASP A 248 -12.84 0.40 2.00
CA ASP A 248 -13.32 1.77 2.05
C ASP A 248 -13.60 2.24 3.49
N ILE A 249 -14.19 1.38 4.32
CA ILE A 249 -14.49 1.72 5.71
C ILE A 249 -13.21 1.76 6.56
N LEU A 250 -12.26 0.85 6.34
CA LEU A 250 -10.94 0.90 6.99
C LEU A 250 -10.18 2.16 6.57
N ARG A 251 -10.21 2.53 5.29
CA ARG A 251 -9.65 3.80 4.79
C ARG A 251 -10.25 4.99 5.54
N MET A 252 -11.59 5.07 5.61
CA MET A 252 -12.28 6.13 6.36
C MET A 252 -11.87 6.13 7.84
N LEU A 253 -11.71 4.97 8.46
CA LEU A 253 -11.28 4.84 9.85
C LEU A 253 -9.88 5.46 10.03
N PHE A 254 -8.91 5.06 9.22
CA PHE A 254 -7.54 5.56 9.33
C PHE A 254 -7.40 7.02 8.86
N GLU A 255 -8.20 7.48 7.89
CA GLU A 255 -8.28 8.91 7.54
C GLU A 255 -8.80 9.75 8.70
N THR A 256 -9.81 9.25 9.43
CA THR A 256 -10.33 9.93 10.63
C THR A 256 -9.25 10.10 11.68
N ILE A 257 -8.47 9.03 11.90
CA ILE A 257 -7.36 9.01 12.85
C ILE A 257 -6.24 9.96 12.42
N TYR A 258 -5.86 9.91 11.13
CA TYR A 258 -4.87 10.79 10.51
C TYR A 258 -5.18 12.27 10.78
N ARG A 259 -6.46 12.63 10.62
CA ARG A 259 -6.92 14.01 10.79
C ARG A 259 -7.06 14.46 12.25
N PHE A 260 -6.79 13.63 13.26
CA PHE A 260 -6.87 14.09 14.66
C PHE A 260 -5.94 15.29 14.94
N PRO A 261 -6.35 16.23 15.81
CA PRO A 261 -5.49 17.32 16.24
C PRO A 261 -4.17 16.79 16.80
N ARG A 262 -3.06 17.43 16.44
CA ARG A 262 -1.73 16.88 16.71
C ARG A 262 -1.39 16.81 18.20
N ASN A 263 -1.83 17.79 18.99
CA ASN A 263 -1.67 17.79 20.44
C ASN A 263 -2.30 16.52 21.05
N GLU A 264 -3.51 16.17 20.60
CA GLU A 264 -4.22 14.96 21.03
C GLU A 264 -3.50 13.70 20.56
N ARG A 265 -3.02 13.68 19.30
CA ARG A 265 -2.20 12.58 18.80
C ARG A 265 -0.97 12.37 19.69
N GLY A 266 -0.19 13.42 19.94
CA GLY A 266 0.99 13.39 20.81
C GLY A 266 0.73 12.75 22.18
N LEU A 267 -0.45 12.99 22.77
CA LEU A 267 -0.86 12.39 24.04
C LEU A 267 -1.12 10.89 23.95
N LEU A 268 -1.70 10.38 22.85
CA LEU A 268 -1.97 8.95 22.73
C LEU A 268 -0.74 8.13 22.29
N THR A 269 0.29 8.77 21.73
CA THR A 269 1.50 8.08 21.21
C THR A 269 2.12 7.12 22.21
N LYS A 270 2.20 7.52 23.49
CA LYS A 270 2.76 6.71 24.58
C LYS A 270 1.95 5.46 24.94
N TYR A 271 0.70 5.39 24.47
CA TYR A 271 -0.19 4.24 24.66
C TYR A 271 -0.29 3.37 23.41
N LEU A 272 0.36 3.74 22.30
CA LEU A 272 0.38 2.91 21.09
C LEU A 272 1.56 1.94 21.13
N PRO A 273 1.42 0.73 20.55
CA PRO A 273 2.38 -0.37 20.73
C PRO A 273 3.70 -0.16 19.97
N TRP A 274 3.82 0.92 19.19
CA TRP A 274 4.97 1.23 18.35
C TRP A 274 5.75 2.49 18.81
N GLY A 275 5.44 3.02 20.00
CA GLY A 275 6.12 4.17 20.59
C GLY A 275 5.95 5.46 19.77
N GLU A 276 6.99 6.30 19.74
CA GLU A 276 6.95 7.65 19.14
C GLU A 276 6.59 7.67 17.65
N HIS A 277 6.83 6.57 16.93
CA HIS A 277 6.52 6.46 15.50
C HIS A 277 5.11 5.95 15.19
N SER A 278 4.31 5.64 16.21
CA SER A 278 2.99 5.00 16.05
C SER A 278 2.01 5.76 15.18
N TRP A 279 2.09 7.09 15.16
CA TRP A 279 1.16 7.90 14.35
C TRP A 279 1.47 7.87 12.88
N TYR A 280 2.76 7.96 12.51
CA TYR A 280 3.16 7.76 11.13
C TYR A 280 2.62 6.43 10.61
N LEU A 281 2.69 5.38 11.44
CA LEU A 281 2.18 4.06 11.07
C LEU A 281 0.66 4.07 10.80
N LEU A 282 -0.12 4.77 11.63
CA LEU A 282 -1.56 4.92 11.43
C LEU A 282 -1.90 5.78 10.21
N ASP A 283 -1.10 6.81 9.94
CA ASP A 283 -1.20 7.69 8.78
C ASP A 283 -0.96 6.93 7.46
N PHE A 284 -0.06 5.93 7.46
CA PHE A 284 0.20 5.11 6.28
C PHE A 284 -0.95 4.18 5.91
N PHE A 285 -1.78 3.74 6.86
CA PHE A 285 -2.88 2.82 6.54
C PHE A 285 -3.94 3.46 5.67
N SER A 286 -4.24 4.76 5.84
CA SER A 286 -5.19 5.41 4.93
C SER A 286 -4.70 5.39 3.48
N ALA A 287 -3.38 5.44 3.26
CA ALA A 287 -2.79 5.31 1.93
C ALA A 287 -2.84 3.87 1.40
N ILE A 288 -2.53 2.88 2.25
CA ILE A 288 -2.60 1.44 1.87
C ILE A 288 -4.01 1.04 1.44
N PHE A 289 -5.03 1.52 2.17
CA PHE A 289 -6.44 1.25 1.87
C PHE A 289 -7.04 2.22 0.83
N ALA A 290 -6.33 3.27 0.40
CA ALA A 290 -6.77 4.17 -0.68
C ALA A 290 -6.37 3.70 -2.08
N THR A 291 -5.91 2.45 -2.22
CA THR A 291 -5.49 1.83 -3.48
C THR A 291 -6.67 1.53 -4.42
N THR A 292 -7.41 2.56 -4.85
CA THR A 292 -8.33 2.49 -5.99
C THR A 292 -7.53 2.54 -7.29
N ASP A 293 -7.62 1.48 -8.10
CA ASP A 293 -7.15 1.35 -9.50
C ASP A 293 -5.86 2.10 -9.87
N LEU A 294 -4.79 1.85 -9.10
CA LEU A 294 -3.46 2.40 -9.39
C LEU A 294 -2.71 1.66 -10.51
N CYS A 295 -3.27 0.59 -11.07
CA CYS A 295 -2.58 -0.24 -12.07
C CYS A 295 -3.42 -0.60 -13.30
N PHE A 296 -4.68 -0.15 -13.38
CA PHE A 296 -5.54 -0.40 -14.54
C PHE A 296 -6.21 0.90 -14.99
N ILE A 297 -5.45 1.76 -15.65
CA ILE A 297 -6.05 2.58 -16.69
C ILE A 297 -6.23 1.62 -17.87
N ASN A 298 -7.49 1.31 -18.18
CA ASN A 298 -7.92 0.26 -19.11
C ASN A 298 -7.54 0.48 -20.58
N ASP A 299 -6.70 1.47 -20.88
CA ASP A 299 -6.21 1.74 -22.23
C ASP A 299 -4.69 1.65 -22.17
N GLY A 300 -4.14 0.59 -22.78
CA GLY A 300 -2.75 0.16 -22.64
C GLY A 300 -1.73 1.30 -22.61
N PHE A 301 -0.76 1.15 -21.70
CA PHE A 301 0.51 1.89 -21.62
C PHE A 301 0.62 3.23 -20.90
N GLU A 302 -0.37 3.75 -20.17
CA GLU A 302 -0.15 5.02 -19.47
C GLU A 302 -0.39 4.97 -17.94
N ASN A 303 0.68 5.31 -17.20
CA ASN A 303 0.73 5.74 -15.79
C ASN A 303 0.83 4.65 -14.70
N GLY A 304 1.57 3.57 -14.92
CA GLY A 304 2.16 2.74 -13.86
C GLY A 304 3.66 3.03 -13.67
N LEU A 305 4.21 2.78 -12.48
CA LEU A 305 5.64 2.96 -12.14
C LEU A 305 6.33 1.76 -12.77
N SER A 306 6.62 1.91 -14.07
CA SER A 306 7.38 0.94 -14.82
C SER A 306 8.82 1.00 -14.33
N ILE A 307 9.13 0.10 -13.39
CA ILE A 307 10.52 -0.15 -13.01
C ILE A 307 11.17 -0.75 -14.25
N ALA A 308 12.22 -0.10 -14.76
CA ALA A 308 12.96 -0.67 -15.87
C ALA A 308 13.40 -2.13 -15.53
N PRO A 309 13.49 -3.03 -16.50
CA PRO A 309 14.03 -4.37 -16.28
C PRO A 309 15.46 -4.31 -15.75
N PHE A 310 15.85 -5.28 -14.91
CA PHE A 310 17.24 -5.42 -14.44
C PHE A 310 17.75 -6.81 -14.81
N ASN A 311 18.96 -6.88 -15.36
CA ASN A 311 19.60 -8.13 -15.77
C ASN A 311 20.59 -8.62 -14.71
N PHE A 312 20.29 -9.73 -14.06
CA PHE A 312 21.24 -10.46 -13.19
C PHE A 312 22.23 -11.31 -13.99
N ASP A 313 22.73 -10.77 -15.10
CA ASP A 313 23.73 -11.39 -15.97
C ASP A 313 23.38 -12.86 -16.35
N GLY A 314 22.08 -13.13 -16.54
CA GLY A 314 21.55 -14.46 -16.89
C GLY A 314 21.12 -15.37 -15.73
N ASP A 315 21.16 -14.92 -14.47
CA ASP A 315 20.66 -15.70 -13.33
C ASP A 315 19.12 -15.76 -13.32
N ILE A 316 18.57 -16.86 -13.84
CA ILE A 316 17.13 -17.09 -14.01
C ILE A 316 16.39 -17.05 -12.65
N VAL A 317 17.01 -17.56 -11.58
CA VAL A 317 16.35 -17.65 -10.26
C VAL A 317 16.12 -16.25 -9.70
N LYS A 318 17.16 -15.41 -9.74
CA LYS A 318 17.05 -14.00 -9.31
C LYS A 318 16.07 -13.22 -10.17
N GLN A 319 16.04 -13.50 -11.47
CA GLN A 319 15.09 -12.87 -12.37
C GLN A 319 13.64 -13.22 -12.06
N LYS A 320 13.36 -14.49 -11.76
CA LYS A 320 12.03 -14.93 -11.33
C LYS A 320 11.62 -14.25 -10.02
N GLN A 321 12.54 -14.10 -9.06
CA GLN A 321 12.28 -13.40 -7.80
C GLN A 321 12.01 -11.90 -8.00
N LEU A 322 12.73 -11.24 -8.91
CA LEU A 322 12.46 -9.84 -9.25
C LEU A 322 11.09 -9.66 -9.92
N ILE A 323 10.71 -10.58 -10.81
CA ILE A 323 9.38 -10.57 -11.44
C ILE A 323 8.28 -10.83 -10.42
N GLN A 324 8.51 -11.74 -9.48
CA GLN A 324 7.61 -11.99 -8.37
C GLN A 324 7.38 -10.69 -7.57
N PHE A 325 8.44 -9.96 -7.22
CA PHE A 325 8.32 -8.64 -6.58
C PHE A 325 7.46 -7.68 -7.41
N HIS A 326 7.76 -7.53 -8.70
CA HIS A 326 7.00 -6.62 -9.58
C HIS A 326 5.52 -7.02 -9.69
N SER A 327 5.24 -8.31 -9.86
CA SER A 327 3.88 -8.84 -9.93
C SER A 327 3.09 -8.56 -8.64
N VAL A 328 3.73 -8.73 -7.49
CA VAL A 328 3.10 -8.41 -6.19
C VAL A 328 2.81 -6.91 -6.08
N MET A 329 3.69 -6.05 -6.61
CA MET A 329 3.44 -4.60 -6.61
C MET A 329 2.29 -4.20 -7.54
N LEU A 330 2.16 -4.86 -8.70
CA LEU A 330 1.00 -4.69 -9.61
C LEU A 330 -0.30 -5.22 -9.00
N THR A 331 -0.21 -6.30 -8.22
CA THR A 331 -1.35 -6.97 -7.58
C THR A 331 -1.49 -6.61 -6.10
N PHE A 332 -0.86 -5.52 -5.66
CA PHE A 332 -0.78 -5.15 -4.23
C PHE A 332 -2.16 -4.97 -3.59
N ARG A 333 -3.15 -4.53 -4.36
CA ARG A 333 -4.57 -4.46 -3.95
C ARG A 333 -5.11 -5.84 -3.56
N ALA A 334 -4.75 -6.90 -4.27
CA ALA A 334 -5.16 -8.27 -3.94
C ALA A 334 -4.56 -8.73 -2.60
N LEU A 335 -3.31 -8.38 -2.33
CA LEU A 335 -2.68 -8.63 -1.02
C LEU A 335 -3.40 -7.88 0.12
N VAL A 336 -3.70 -6.59 -0.08
CA VAL A 336 -4.47 -5.79 0.89
C VAL A 336 -5.84 -6.42 1.10
N LYS A 337 -6.60 -6.72 0.04
CA LYS A 337 -7.90 -7.41 0.09
C LYS A 337 -7.79 -8.71 0.90
N HIS A 338 -6.83 -9.56 0.59
CA HIS A 338 -6.64 -10.83 1.30
C HIS A 338 -6.39 -10.64 2.81
N SER A 339 -5.57 -9.66 3.18
CA SER A 339 -5.23 -9.38 4.59
C SER A 339 -6.42 -8.90 5.44
N ILE A 340 -7.50 -8.39 4.83
CA ILE A 340 -8.69 -7.86 5.54
C ILE A 340 -9.30 -8.90 6.46
N THR A 341 -9.33 -10.17 6.05
CA THR A 341 -9.95 -11.22 6.86
C THR A 341 -9.25 -11.37 8.21
N ASP A 342 -7.92 -11.36 8.24
CA ASP A 342 -7.14 -11.40 9.47
C ASP A 342 -7.31 -10.09 10.28
N ILE A 343 -7.30 -8.94 9.61
CA ILE A 343 -7.44 -7.62 10.26
C ILE A 343 -8.80 -7.49 10.96
N LEU A 344 -9.90 -7.83 10.29
CA LEU A 344 -11.24 -7.72 10.85
C LEU A 344 -11.45 -8.71 12.01
N THR A 345 -10.92 -9.92 11.90
CA THR A 345 -11.13 -10.97 12.92
C THR A 345 -10.23 -10.83 14.14
N LYS A 346 -9.00 -10.34 13.99
CA LYS A 346 -8.00 -10.30 15.08
C LYS A 346 -7.67 -8.89 15.58
N ASP A 347 -7.51 -7.93 14.67
CA ASP A 347 -6.95 -6.61 15.00
C ASP A 347 -8.04 -5.56 15.27
N LEU A 348 -9.23 -5.71 14.69
CA LEU A 348 -10.33 -4.76 14.84
C LEU A 348 -10.79 -4.64 16.31
N GLU A 349 -10.76 -5.74 17.06
CA GLU A 349 -11.10 -5.73 18.49
C GLU A 349 -10.09 -4.92 19.30
N VAL A 350 -8.81 -5.03 18.98
CA VAL A 350 -7.73 -4.27 19.62
C VAL A 350 -7.95 -2.76 19.45
N LEU A 351 -8.29 -2.33 18.24
CA LEU A 351 -8.64 -0.93 17.95
C LEU A 351 -9.92 -0.50 18.69
N SER A 352 -10.95 -1.35 18.69
CA SER A 352 -12.23 -1.07 19.37
C SER A 352 -12.03 -0.81 20.86
N VAL A 353 -11.32 -1.71 21.55
CA VAL A 353 -11.06 -1.59 22.99
C VAL A 353 -10.28 -0.32 23.30
N PHE A 354 -9.25 -0.01 22.49
CA PHE A 354 -8.46 1.19 22.70
C PHE A 354 -9.27 2.48 22.52
N PHE A 355 -10.05 2.61 21.43
CA PHE A 355 -10.82 3.83 21.19
C PHE A 355 -12.00 4.00 22.15
N GLU A 356 -12.55 2.92 22.71
CA GLU A 356 -13.50 3.02 23.83
C GLU A 356 -12.82 3.55 25.10
N GLN A 357 -11.58 3.14 25.38
CA GLN A 357 -10.81 3.74 26.48
C GLN A 357 -10.55 5.24 26.24
N VAL A 358 -10.22 5.65 25.02
CA VAL A 358 -10.04 7.07 24.65
C VAL A 358 -11.33 7.85 24.87
N LYS A 359 -12.47 7.32 24.43
CA LYS A 359 -13.78 7.95 24.64
C LYS A 359 -14.13 8.08 26.13
N ASN A 360 -13.85 7.06 26.94
CA ASN A 360 -14.05 7.09 28.38
C ASN A 360 -13.12 8.09 29.06
N HIS A 361 -11.86 8.18 28.62
CA HIS A 361 -10.91 9.17 29.10
C HIS A 361 -11.40 10.60 28.84
N LEU A 362 -11.88 10.88 27.63
CA LEU A 362 -12.39 12.20 27.24
C LEU A 362 -13.65 12.62 28.01
N SER A 363 -14.48 11.65 28.45
CA SER A 363 -15.75 11.94 29.14
C SER A 363 -15.63 11.92 30.67
N SER A 364 -14.77 11.06 31.22
CA SER A 364 -14.73 10.77 32.66
C SER A 364 -13.33 10.82 33.27
N GLY A 365 -12.29 11.09 32.47
CA GLY A 365 -10.90 11.16 32.94
C GLY A 365 -10.27 9.80 33.29
N THR A 366 -10.89 8.68 32.91
CA THR A 366 -10.36 7.34 33.17
C THR A 366 -8.94 7.18 32.61
N PRO A 367 -7.98 6.60 33.36
CA PRO A 367 -6.62 6.39 32.86
C PRO A 367 -6.60 5.51 31.61
N LEU A 368 -5.79 5.89 30.62
CA LEU A 368 -5.53 5.08 29.43
C LEU A 368 -4.51 3.98 29.74
N THR A 369 -4.73 2.80 29.16
CA THR A 369 -3.75 1.71 29.16
C THR A 369 -3.13 1.55 27.77
N PRO A 370 -1.89 1.04 27.67
CA PRO A 370 -1.29 0.77 26.37
C PRO A 370 -2.13 -0.20 25.54
N MET A 371 -2.37 0.14 24.28
CA MET A 371 -3.04 -0.70 23.30
C MET A 371 -2.23 -1.98 23.06
N ALA A 372 -2.94 -3.11 22.97
CA ALA A 372 -2.33 -4.35 22.50
C ALA A 372 -1.81 -4.17 21.06
N LYS A 373 -0.94 -5.07 20.62
CA LYS A 373 -0.27 -4.95 19.32
C LYS A 373 -1.18 -5.54 18.21
N PRO A 374 -1.65 -4.76 17.20
CA PRO A 374 -2.40 -5.31 16.09
C PRO A 374 -1.42 -5.87 15.05
N GLU A 375 -1.16 -7.17 15.15
CA GLU A 375 -0.04 -7.85 14.46
C GLU A 375 -0.21 -7.88 12.93
N ASN A 376 -1.44 -8.01 12.42
CA ASN A 376 -1.71 -8.15 11.00
C ASN A 376 -1.60 -6.80 10.29
N LEU A 377 -2.15 -5.75 10.91
CA LEU A 377 -1.97 -4.37 10.47
C LEU A 377 -0.48 -4.02 10.43
N GLU A 378 0.26 -4.25 11.51
CA GLU A 378 1.69 -3.93 11.50
C GLU A 378 2.49 -4.72 10.46
N THR A 379 2.17 -5.99 10.28
CA THR A 379 2.82 -6.83 9.26
C THR A 379 2.56 -6.26 7.87
N LEU A 380 1.29 -5.96 7.55
CA LEU A 380 0.89 -5.37 6.29
C LEU A 380 1.64 -4.06 6.07
N LEU A 381 1.66 -3.19 7.09
CA LEU A 381 2.33 -1.90 7.03
C LEU A 381 3.83 -2.02 6.81
N ARG A 382 4.53 -2.89 7.56
CA ARG A 382 5.97 -3.09 7.42
C ARG A 382 6.30 -3.61 6.02
N PHE A 383 5.56 -4.59 5.54
CA PHE A 383 5.72 -5.12 4.18
C PHE A 383 5.51 -4.02 3.15
N SER A 384 4.39 -3.32 3.22
CA SER A 384 4.03 -2.22 2.32
C SER A 384 5.12 -1.15 2.31
N LYS A 385 5.50 -0.67 3.50
CA LYS A 385 6.50 0.38 3.67
C LYS A 385 7.83 -0.02 3.05
N HIS A 386 8.36 -1.21 3.36
CA HIS A 386 9.62 -1.63 2.76
C HIS A 386 9.52 -1.85 1.25
N SER A 387 8.42 -2.42 0.76
CA SER A 387 8.23 -2.62 -0.68
C SER A 387 8.16 -1.28 -1.41
N PHE A 388 7.32 -0.34 -0.98
CA PHE A 388 7.26 0.99 -1.58
C PHE A 388 8.56 1.76 -1.42
N LEU A 389 9.25 1.65 -0.29
CA LEU A 389 10.58 2.25 -0.13
C LEU A 389 11.56 1.67 -1.16
N LEU A 390 11.65 0.34 -1.31
CA LEU A 390 12.54 -0.26 -2.31
C LEU A 390 12.19 0.19 -3.74
N LEU A 391 10.90 0.31 -4.08
CA LEU A 391 10.44 0.90 -5.34
C LEU A 391 10.93 2.35 -5.52
N LYS A 392 10.77 3.18 -4.48
CA LYS A 392 11.20 4.59 -4.48
C LYS A 392 12.71 4.70 -4.67
N LEU A 393 13.49 3.89 -3.95
CA LEU A 393 14.94 3.92 -4.06
C LEU A 393 15.39 3.49 -5.46
N ILE A 394 14.80 2.44 -6.02
CA ILE A 394 15.10 2.06 -7.40
C ILE A 394 14.77 3.21 -8.35
N ALA A 395 13.59 3.80 -8.25
CA ALA A 395 13.15 4.92 -9.11
C ALA A 395 14.14 6.10 -9.10
N LEU A 396 14.72 6.39 -7.92
CA LEU A 396 15.68 7.46 -7.71
C LEU A 396 17.08 7.17 -8.26
N LEU A 397 17.54 5.92 -8.20
CA LEU A 397 18.94 5.58 -8.52
C LEU A 397 19.19 5.50 -10.04
N PRO A 398 20.36 5.99 -10.52
CA PRO A 398 20.75 5.87 -11.92
C PRO A 398 20.95 4.40 -12.31
N ARG A 399 20.80 4.10 -13.61
CA ARG A 399 20.94 2.74 -14.14
C ARG A 399 21.92 2.61 -15.29
N ASN A 400 22.53 1.44 -15.35
CA ASN A 400 23.26 1.00 -16.53
C ASN A 400 22.28 0.42 -17.57
N TYR A 401 22.06 1.16 -18.66
CA TYR A 401 21.21 0.74 -19.77
C TYR A 401 21.61 -0.64 -20.35
N ALA A 402 22.90 -0.97 -20.38
CA ALA A 402 23.38 -2.25 -20.88
C ALA A 402 22.90 -3.45 -20.04
N LYS A 403 22.48 -3.21 -18.79
CA LYS A 403 21.92 -4.22 -17.88
C LYS A 403 20.38 -4.21 -17.84
N SER A 404 19.70 -3.54 -18.78
CA SER A 404 18.23 -3.39 -18.75
C SER A 404 17.50 -4.35 -19.69
N THR A 405 17.58 -5.67 -19.46
CA THR A 405 16.89 -6.70 -20.27
C THR A 405 16.46 -7.90 -19.43
N TYR A 406 15.36 -8.56 -19.83
CA TYR A 406 14.97 -9.88 -19.28
C TYR A 406 15.53 -11.00 -20.17
N SER A 407 15.76 -12.19 -19.61
CA SER A 407 16.11 -13.37 -20.40
C SER A 407 14.92 -13.85 -21.25
N LEU A 408 15.20 -14.52 -22.37
CA LEU A 408 14.19 -15.02 -23.31
C LEU A 408 13.21 -16.00 -22.67
N GLU A 409 13.73 -16.93 -21.86
CA GLU A 409 12.95 -17.94 -21.13
C GLU A 409 11.94 -17.28 -20.18
N VAL A 410 12.34 -16.17 -19.56
CA VAL A 410 11.48 -15.38 -18.67
C VAL A 410 10.40 -14.63 -19.44
N ILE A 411 10.72 -14.04 -20.59
CA ILE A 411 9.75 -13.36 -21.46
C ILE A 411 8.65 -14.33 -21.92
N GLN A 412 9.05 -15.55 -22.32
CA GLN A 412 8.13 -16.61 -22.72
C GLN A 412 7.22 -17.06 -21.57
N GLU A 413 7.74 -17.21 -20.36
CA GLU A 413 6.95 -17.53 -19.16
C GLU A 413 5.97 -16.41 -18.76
N THR A 414 6.27 -15.15 -19.07
CA THR A 414 5.38 -14.00 -18.78
C THR A 414 4.25 -13.80 -19.80
N GLY A 415 4.16 -14.62 -20.86
CA GLY A 415 3.05 -14.56 -21.83
C GLY A 415 3.08 -13.37 -22.79
N VAL A 416 4.18 -12.63 -22.87
CA VAL A 416 4.33 -11.53 -23.86
C VAL A 416 4.56 -12.13 -25.24
N SER A 417 3.58 -12.02 -26.15
CA SER A 417 3.73 -12.44 -27.54
C SER A 417 4.80 -11.58 -28.23
N LEU A 418 5.76 -12.25 -28.88
CA LEU A 418 6.86 -11.65 -29.65
C LEU A 418 6.39 -11.12 -31.02
N ASP A 419 5.14 -11.38 -31.41
CA ASP A 419 4.62 -11.16 -32.76
C ASP A 419 4.49 -9.67 -33.11
N SER A 420 4.37 -8.79 -32.11
CA SER A 420 4.28 -7.33 -32.31
C SER A 420 5.62 -6.64 -32.63
N ILE A 421 6.75 -7.33 -32.46
CA ILE A 421 8.10 -6.80 -32.79
C ILE A 421 8.52 -7.24 -34.21
N GLU A 422 7.91 -8.29 -34.76
CA GLU A 422 8.26 -8.82 -36.08
C GLU A 422 7.77 -7.96 -37.26
N SER A 423 6.81 -7.06 -37.02
CA SER A 423 6.18 -6.21 -38.03
C SER A 423 6.88 -4.87 -38.31
N VAL A 424 8.01 -4.58 -37.65
CA VAL A 424 8.76 -3.33 -37.82
C VAL A 424 9.82 -3.47 -38.92
N ASP A 425 9.88 -2.52 -39.86
CA ASP A 425 10.89 -2.44 -40.90
C ASP A 425 12.27 -2.16 -40.28
N LYS A 426 13.03 -3.24 -40.08
CA LYS A 426 14.34 -3.24 -39.41
C LYS A 426 15.37 -2.35 -40.11
N GLN A 427 15.26 -2.16 -41.43
CA GLN A 427 16.26 -1.43 -42.20
C GLN A 427 16.07 0.08 -42.04
N LYS A 428 14.82 0.56 -42.11
CA LYS A 428 14.49 1.96 -41.79
C LYS A 428 14.80 2.34 -40.35
N LEU A 429 14.56 1.42 -39.41
CA LEU A 429 14.86 1.65 -38.00
C LEU A 429 16.38 1.78 -37.75
N LEU A 430 17.19 0.96 -38.42
CA LEU A 430 18.65 1.03 -38.36
C LEU A 430 19.19 2.31 -39.03
N GLU A 431 18.64 2.71 -40.18
CA GLU A 431 19.01 3.96 -40.87
C GLU A 431 18.66 5.20 -40.04
N TRP A 432 17.52 5.19 -39.32
CA TRP A 432 17.14 6.26 -38.40
C TRP A 432 18.06 6.32 -37.16
N LEU A 433 18.42 5.17 -36.59
CA LEU A 433 19.34 5.10 -35.43
C LEU A 433 20.76 5.60 -35.75
N ASP A 434 21.23 5.41 -36.98
CA ASP A 434 22.54 5.89 -37.43
C ASP A 434 22.53 7.40 -37.74
N ASN A 435 21.37 7.99 -38.05
CA ASN A 435 21.19 9.44 -38.26
C ASN A 435 20.72 10.16 -36.98
N LYS A 436 21.65 10.36 -36.04
CA LYS A 436 21.43 11.00 -34.72
C LYS A 436 20.86 12.44 -34.72
N SER A 437 20.56 13.04 -35.88
CA SER A 437 20.17 14.45 -36.00
C SER A 437 18.71 14.70 -36.39
N GLU A 438 17.90 13.67 -36.63
CA GLU A 438 16.48 13.84 -36.99
C GLU A 438 15.54 13.73 -35.77
N PRO A 439 14.46 14.53 -35.69
CA PRO A 439 13.46 14.40 -34.63
C PRO A 439 12.68 13.09 -34.73
N ILE A 440 12.09 12.71 -33.60
CA ILE A 440 11.41 11.44 -33.32
C ILE A 440 10.37 11.10 -34.39
N THR A 441 10.46 9.88 -34.92
CA THR A 441 9.45 9.32 -35.81
C THR A 441 8.60 8.31 -35.00
N PRO A 442 7.26 8.45 -34.94
CA PRO A 442 6.37 7.49 -34.26
C PRO A 442 6.55 6.05 -34.77
N ILE A 443 6.44 5.04 -33.89
CA ILE A 443 6.75 3.63 -34.22
C ILE A 443 5.89 3.09 -35.37
N ASP A 444 4.65 3.59 -35.48
CA ASP A 444 3.67 3.38 -36.55
C ASP A 444 4.18 3.75 -37.96
N LYS A 445 5.16 4.65 -38.08
CA LYS A 445 5.77 5.01 -39.37
C LYS A 445 6.90 4.07 -39.81
N PHE A 446 7.36 3.18 -38.93
CA PHE A 446 8.30 2.11 -39.25
C PHE A 446 7.58 0.80 -39.60
N PHE A 447 6.25 0.79 -39.61
CA PHE A 447 5.50 -0.30 -40.22
C PHE A 447 5.50 -0.11 -41.75
N PRO A 448 5.55 -1.20 -42.54
CA PRO A 448 5.47 -1.12 -43.98
C PRO A 448 4.19 -0.35 -44.41
N ALA A 449 4.32 0.63 -45.29
CA ALA A 449 3.19 1.44 -45.76
C ALA A 449 2.15 0.66 -46.59
N ASP A 450 2.50 -0.56 -47.01
CA ASP A 450 1.67 -1.42 -47.86
C ASP A 450 1.11 -2.61 -47.09
N ASN A 451 0.25 -2.35 -46.09
CA ASN A 451 -0.75 -3.33 -45.68
C ASN A 451 -2.05 -3.12 -46.47
N LYS A 452 -1.96 -3.17 -47.80
CA LYS A 452 -3.08 -3.68 -48.60
C LYS A 452 -2.99 -5.20 -48.54
N LYS A 453 -3.94 -5.81 -47.84
CA LYS A 453 -4.21 -7.25 -47.78
C LYS A 453 -3.85 -7.95 -49.10
N SER A 454 -2.68 -8.59 -49.14
CA SER A 454 -2.53 -9.84 -49.87
C SER A 454 -2.65 -10.92 -48.82
N GLU A 455 -3.71 -11.73 -48.91
CA GLU A 455 -3.85 -12.95 -48.14
C GLU A 455 -2.54 -13.73 -48.16
N PRO A 456 -1.97 -14.11 -47.01
CA PRO A 456 -0.82 -14.98 -47.02
C PRO A 456 -1.29 -16.35 -47.52
N GLU A 457 -0.74 -16.80 -48.64
CA GLU A 457 -0.84 -18.23 -48.98
C GLU A 457 -0.34 -19.05 -47.80
N PRO A 458 -0.99 -20.19 -47.48
CA PRO A 458 -0.56 -21.03 -46.37
C PRO A 458 0.80 -21.64 -46.71
N GLU A 459 1.87 -21.01 -46.21
CA GLU A 459 3.20 -21.61 -46.23
C GLU A 459 3.15 -22.91 -45.43
N LYS A 460 3.45 -24.00 -46.13
CA LYS A 460 3.66 -25.32 -45.56
C LYS A 460 4.75 -25.20 -44.50
N GLY A 461 4.39 -25.48 -43.25
CA GLY A 461 5.29 -25.46 -42.11
C GLY A 461 6.58 -26.23 -42.38
N HIS A 462 7.68 -25.50 -42.45
CA HIS A 462 8.97 -26.02 -42.04
C HIS A 462 9.20 -25.63 -40.57
N PRO A 463 9.69 -26.55 -39.74
CA PRO A 463 9.90 -26.28 -38.32
C PRO A 463 10.95 -25.18 -38.14
N ILE A 464 10.58 -24.16 -37.38
CA ILE A 464 11.43 -23.07 -36.86
C ILE A 464 12.44 -23.70 -35.89
N TRP A 465 13.44 -24.42 -36.40
CA TRP A 465 14.52 -25.02 -35.62
C TRP A 465 15.89 -24.71 -36.26
N SER A 466 16.06 -23.51 -36.80
CA SER A 466 17.35 -23.07 -37.35
C SER A 466 17.85 -21.71 -36.87
N GLN A 467 17.10 -20.99 -36.02
CA GLN A 467 17.72 -19.90 -35.26
C GLN A 467 18.38 -20.49 -34.03
N SER A 468 19.70 -20.37 -33.93
CA SER A 468 20.40 -20.76 -32.72
C SER A 468 19.81 -19.98 -31.53
N LEU A 469 19.74 -20.61 -30.35
CA LEU A 469 19.33 -19.94 -29.10
C LEU A 469 20.06 -18.60 -28.94
N LEU A 470 21.33 -18.54 -29.35
CA LEU A 470 22.16 -17.34 -29.37
C LEU A 470 21.63 -16.24 -30.33
N GLU A 471 21.24 -16.58 -31.55
CA GLU A 471 20.69 -15.62 -32.53
C GLU A 471 19.30 -15.13 -32.11
N SER A 472 18.44 -15.98 -31.55
CA SER A 472 17.14 -15.55 -31.02
C SER A 472 17.30 -14.67 -29.77
N THR A 473 18.26 -14.98 -28.90
CA THR A 473 18.59 -14.19 -27.70
C THR A 473 19.18 -12.83 -28.10
N GLN A 474 20.07 -12.79 -29.08
CA GLN A 474 20.58 -11.54 -29.64
C GLN A 474 19.48 -10.72 -30.33
N LYS A 475 18.51 -11.37 -30.99
CA LYS A 475 17.36 -10.73 -31.66
C LYS A 475 16.36 -10.13 -30.65
N VAL A 476 16.08 -10.80 -29.54
CA VAL A 476 15.18 -10.28 -28.47
C VAL A 476 15.87 -9.24 -27.59
N THR A 477 17.15 -9.44 -27.27
CA THR A 477 17.97 -8.41 -26.58
C THR A 477 18.06 -7.16 -27.45
N ARG A 478 18.30 -7.30 -28.77
CA ARG A 478 18.20 -6.19 -29.72
C ARG A 478 16.80 -5.62 -29.79
N GLY A 479 15.75 -6.44 -29.85
CA GLY A 479 14.35 -5.99 -29.90
C GLY A 479 13.96 -5.13 -28.70
N GLN A 480 14.31 -5.54 -27.48
CA GLN A 480 14.07 -4.77 -26.26
C GLN A 480 14.95 -3.52 -26.17
N GLN A 481 16.24 -3.63 -26.55
CA GLN A 481 17.11 -2.46 -26.68
C GLN A 481 16.58 -1.49 -27.74
N LEU A 482 15.95 -1.97 -28.82
CA LEU A 482 15.35 -1.17 -29.87
C LEU A 482 14.02 -0.54 -29.42
N THR A 483 13.18 -1.24 -28.65
CA THR A 483 11.97 -0.67 -28.04
C THR A 483 12.36 0.43 -27.05
N LEU A 484 13.34 0.19 -26.18
CA LEU A 484 13.83 1.18 -25.22
C LEU A 484 14.61 2.34 -25.91
N CYS A 485 15.32 2.09 -27.01
CA CYS A 485 15.95 3.13 -27.83
C CYS A 485 14.95 3.93 -28.68
N ALA A 486 13.87 3.33 -29.18
CA ALA A 486 12.78 4.03 -29.88
C ALA A 486 11.96 4.89 -28.91
N ILE A 487 11.92 4.49 -27.65
CA ILE A 487 11.26 5.17 -26.54
C ILE A 487 12.11 6.30 -25.94
N LYS A 488 13.39 6.44 -26.34
CA LYS A 488 14.39 7.33 -25.75
C LYS A 488 13.99 8.81 -25.70
N ASP A 489 12.89 9.18 -26.35
CA ASP A 489 12.46 10.55 -26.50
C ASP A 489 10.92 10.73 -26.38
N SER A 490 10.18 9.70 -25.93
CA SER A 490 8.72 9.79 -25.84
C SER A 490 8.25 10.36 -24.50
N ASN A 491 7.36 11.36 -24.57
CA ASN A 491 6.47 11.73 -23.45
C ASN A 491 5.52 10.59 -23.04
N GLN A 492 5.66 9.38 -23.62
CA GLN A 492 4.87 8.18 -23.32
C GLN A 492 5.50 7.34 -22.19
N LEU A 493 6.78 7.55 -21.83
CA LEU A 493 7.33 6.94 -20.62
C LEU A 493 6.97 7.71 -19.38
N ALA A 494 6.75 6.96 -18.30
CA ALA A 494 6.74 7.53 -16.97
C ALA A 494 8.05 8.32 -16.71
N PRO A 495 7.95 9.50 -16.09
CA PRO A 495 9.07 10.38 -15.76
C PRO A 495 10.29 9.63 -15.20
N HIS A 496 10.08 8.80 -14.18
CA HIS A 496 11.14 8.04 -13.50
C HIS A 496 11.88 7.09 -14.42
N THR A 497 11.15 6.42 -15.31
CA THR A 497 11.75 5.52 -16.30
C THR A 497 12.63 6.30 -17.27
N ARG A 498 12.21 7.51 -17.68
CA ARG A 498 13.05 8.42 -18.49
C ARG A 498 14.31 8.84 -17.74
N PHE A 499 14.19 9.25 -16.48
CA PHE A 499 15.31 9.65 -15.63
C PHE A 499 16.34 8.51 -15.47
N GLN A 500 15.88 7.30 -15.18
CA GLN A 500 16.72 6.11 -15.05
C GLN A 500 17.43 5.72 -16.35
N ILE A 501 16.74 5.82 -17.49
CA ILE A 501 17.26 5.40 -18.81
C ILE A 501 18.20 6.45 -19.40
N LEU A 502 17.82 7.73 -19.34
CA LEU A 502 18.60 8.82 -19.92
C LEU A 502 19.81 9.18 -19.05
N GLY A 503 19.74 8.91 -17.75
CA GLY A 503 20.82 9.11 -16.81
C GLY A 503 21.37 10.55 -16.81
N PHE A 504 22.61 10.67 -16.36
CA PHE A 504 23.35 11.92 -16.34
C PHE A 504 24.29 11.98 -17.53
N GLU A 505 24.08 12.94 -18.42
CA GLU A 505 24.96 13.17 -19.58
C GLU A 505 25.82 14.40 -19.31
N ASN A 506 27.15 14.31 -19.39
CA ASN A 506 28.04 15.47 -19.27
C ASN A 506 27.94 16.26 -17.94
N PHE A 507 28.82 15.95 -16.99
CA PHE A 507 28.93 16.67 -15.70
C PHE A 507 29.53 18.09 -15.80
N ASN A 508 29.68 18.66 -17.00
CA ASN A 508 29.95 20.08 -17.15
C ASN A 508 28.69 20.95 -17.00
N SER A 509 27.50 20.38 -17.24
CA SER A 509 26.20 21.05 -17.03
C SER A 509 25.95 21.30 -15.54
N ILE A 510 25.52 22.50 -15.14
CA ILE A 510 25.12 22.81 -13.77
C ILE A 510 23.92 21.94 -13.39
N LYS A 511 22.91 21.84 -14.27
CA LYS A 511 21.71 21.02 -14.05
C LYS A 511 22.08 19.59 -13.64
N ASN A 512 22.92 18.92 -14.43
CA ASN A 512 23.25 17.51 -14.19
C ASN A 512 24.05 17.29 -12.90
N ARG A 513 24.93 18.23 -12.54
CA ARG A 513 25.68 18.17 -11.28
C ARG A 513 24.75 18.31 -10.07
N LEU A 514 23.89 19.33 -10.06
CA LEU A 514 22.97 19.58 -8.95
C LEU A 514 21.91 18.49 -8.82
N SER A 515 21.40 17.97 -9.93
CA SER A 515 20.47 16.85 -9.93
C SER A 515 21.11 15.59 -9.35
N LEU A 516 22.40 15.31 -9.62
CA LEU A 516 23.08 14.16 -9.03
C LEU A 516 23.28 14.33 -7.51
N LEU A 517 23.66 15.53 -7.07
CA LEU A 517 23.81 15.83 -5.64
C LEU A 517 22.47 15.71 -4.92
N ARG A 518 21.37 16.09 -5.57
CA ARG A 518 20.03 15.86 -5.06
C ARG A 518 19.70 14.38 -4.93
N VAL A 519 20.04 13.56 -5.92
CA VAL A 519 19.89 12.10 -5.83
C VAL A 519 20.68 11.54 -4.65
N LEU A 520 21.89 12.03 -4.42
CA LEU A 520 22.73 11.59 -3.30
C LEU A 520 22.14 12.01 -1.94
N GLU A 521 21.65 13.24 -1.83
CA GLU A 521 20.91 13.74 -0.66
C GLU A 521 19.69 12.85 -0.36
N MET A 522 18.86 12.59 -1.38
CA MET A 522 17.66 11.75 -1.26
C MET A 522 17.99 10.29 -0.97
N THR A 523 19.13 9.79 -1.44
CA THR A 523 19.63 8.45 -1.10
C THR A 523 19.97 8.35 0.38
N GLY A 524 20.56 9.40 0.97
CA GLY A 524 20.78 9.44 2.42
C GLY A 524 19.49 9.58 3.22
N GLU A 525 18.56 10.40 2.73
CA GLU A 525 17.23 10.54 3.32
C GLU A 525 16.49 9.20 3.38
N PHE A 526 16.64 8.38 2.34
CA PHE A 526 16.04 7.06 2.28
C PHE A 526 16.42 6.16 3.47
N PHE A 527 17.65 6.26 3.98
CA PHE A 527 18.15 5.46 5.10
C PHE A 527 17.99 6.13 6.47
N MET A 528 17.18 7.18 6.58
CA MET A 528 16.87 7.80 7.87
C MET A 528 15.99 6.87 8.74
N PRO A 529 16.11 6.93 10.09
CA PRO A 529 15.33 6.10 11.03
C PRO A 529 13.83 6.11 10.78
N ARG A 530 13.28 7.23 10.33
CA ARG A 530 11.86 7.38 10.01
C ARG A 530 11.38 6.48 8.86
N ASN A 531 12.26 6.08 7.95
CA ASN A 531 11.94 5.24 6.79
C ASN A 531 12.07 3.75 7.14
N TRP A 532 13.18 3.32 7.74
CA TRP A 532 13.48 1.90 7.97
C TRP A 532 13.35 1.44 9.44
N GLY A 533 13.22 2.37 10.38
CA GLY A 533 13.27 2.07 11.82
C GLY A 533 14.59 1.41 12.21
N ASN A 534 14.56 0.57 13.25
CA ASN A 534 15.74 -0.14 13.72
C ASN A 534 16.29 -1.19 12.73
N LYS A 535 15.51 -1.57 11.71
CA LYS A 535 15.97 -2.51 10.67
C LYS A 535 17.04 -1.91 9.76
N GLN A 536 17.15 -0.59 9.69
CA GLN A 536 18.18 0.07 8.88
C GLN A 536 19.59 -0.40 9.28
N LYS A 537 19.85 -0.52 10.59
CA LYS A 537 21.14 -0.97 11.13
C LYS A 537 21.49 -2.42 10.78
N THR A 538 20.55 -3.17 10.19
CA THR A 538 20.75 -4.55 9.75
C THR A 538 21.05 -4.68 8.26
N LEU A 539 20.96 -3.59 7.50
CA LEU A 539 21.28 -3.58 6.07
C LEU A 539 22.80 -3.57 5.89
N ASP A 540 23.34 -4.52 5.12
CA ASP A 540 24.77 -4.65 4.87
C ASP A 540 25.22 -4.14 3.48
N ILE A 541 24.32 -3.44 2.77
CA ILE A 541 24.56 -2.95 1.40
C ILE A 541 25.30 -1.60 1.32
N ILE A 542 25.21 -0.76 2.36
CA ILE A 542 25.85 0.55 2.44
C ILE A 542 25.98 1.00 3.90
N ASP A 543 27.00 1.80 4.22
CA ASP A 543 27.13 2.43 5.54
C ASP A 543 26.17 3.61 5.66
N ILE A 544 25.09 3.40 6.41
CA ILE A 544 24.00 4.37 6.56
C ILE A 544 24.46 5.64 7.25
N ASP A 545 25.40 5.56 8.20
CA ASP A 545 25.88 6.74 8.92
C ASP A 545 26.67 7.65 7.98
N MET A 546 27.42 7.07 7.04
CA MET A 546 28.16 7.84 6.04
C MET A 546 27.24 8.56 5.06
N VAL A 547 26.23 7.87 4.51
CA VAL A 547 25.28 8.51 3.58
C VAL A 547 24.37 9.52 4.31
N GLY A 548 24.00 9.25 5.57
CA GLY A 548 23.26 10.18 6.42
C GLY A 548 24.01 11.49 6.65
N LYS A 549 25.33 11.45 6.83
CA LYS A 549 26.17 12.66 6.94
C LYS A 549 26.18 13.47 5.64
N ILE A 550 26.29 12.80 4.50
CA ILE A 550 26.25 13.47 3.19
C ILE A 550 24.90 14.19 3.05
N ARG A 551 23.78 13.50 3.32
CA ARG A 551 22.44 14.13 3.32
C ARG A 551 22.41 15.35 4.23
N SER A 552 22.81 15.20 5.49
CA SER A 552 22.78 16.32 6.46
C SER A 552 23.58 17.52 5.98
N ALA A 553 24.77 17.32 5.42
CA ALA A 553 25.60 18.42 4.94
C ALA A 553 25.03 19.07 3.68
N LEU A 554 24.50 18.28 2.74
CA LEU A 554 23.86 18.78 1.51
C LEU A 554 22.55 19.54 1.80
N SER A 555 21.77 19.13 2.80
CA SER A 555 20.52 19.83 3.16
C SER A 555 20.75 21.13 3.94
N HIS A 556 21.85 21.22 4.70
CA HIS A 556 22.11 22.34 5.64
C HIS A 556 23.45 23.05 5.34
N PRO A 557 23.63 23.67 4.17
CA PRO A 557 24.89 24.36 3.81
C PRO A 557 25.22 25.56 4.72
N GLU A 558 24.22 26.11 5.39
CA GLU A 558 24.35 27.19 6.36
C GLU A 558 25.12 26.77 7.62
N GLU A 559 25.09 25.48 7.96
CA GLU A 559 25.79 24.93 9.12
C GLU A 559 27.27 24.72 8.80
N ARG A 560 28.11 24.90 9.83
CA ARG A 560 29.53 24.53 9.81
C ARG A 560 30.26 25.10 8.58
N GLN A 561 31.30 24.42 8.12
CA GLN A 561 32.04 24.77 6.90
C GLN A 561 31.59 23.93 5.68
N TYR A 562 30.33 23.48 5.66
CA TYR A 562 29.83 22.60 4.62
C TYR A 562 29.78 23.22 3.24
N LEU A 563 29.41 24.51 3.13
CA LEU A 563 29.32 25.17 1.82
C LEU A 563 30.64 25.11 1.03
N THR A 564 31.79 25.19 1.69
CA THR A 564 33.09 25.08 1.01
C THR A 564 33.24 23.72 0.34
N VAL A 565 32.95 22.65 1.09
CA VAL A 565 32.99 21.27 0.58
C VAL A 565 31.97 21.07 -0.54
N ILE A 566 30.77 21.63 -0.40
CA ILE A 566 29.72 21.58 -1.41
C ILE A 566 30.19 22.24 -2.71
N LYS A 567 30.82 23.43 -2.62
CA LYS A 567 31.32 24.15 -3.80
C LYS A 567 32.43 23.39 -4.50
N ASP A 568 33.32 22.74 -3.76
CA ASP A 568 34.38 21.93 -4.34
C ASP A 568 33.79 20.70 -5.06
N LEU A 569 32.84 20.03 -4.43
CA LEU A 569 32.11 18.91 -5.01
C LEU A 569 31.31 19.30 -6.26
N GLU A 570 30.60 20.44 -6.23
CA GLU A 570 29.86 20.99 -7.37
C GLU A 570 30.78 21.36 -8.54
N LYS A 571 32.07 21.59 -8.31
CA LYS A 571 33.02 21.97 -9.36
C LYS A 571 33.84 20.81 -9.90
N ASP A 572 33.75 19.62 -9.30
CA ASP A 572 34.53 18.46 -9.69
C ASP A 572 33.72 17.48 -10.55
N PRO A 573 33.76 17.59 -11.90
CA PRO A 573 33.04 16.68 -12.78
C PRO A 573 33.57 15.25 -12.74
N VAL A 574 34.83 15.03 -12.32
CA VAL A 574 35.44 13.71 -12.25
C VAL A 574 34.90 12.96 -11.04
N LEU A 575 34.90 13.61 -9.88
CA LEU A 575 34.32 13.04 -8.65
C LEU A 575 32.81 12.82 -8.81
N LEU A 576 32.08 13.76 -9.42
CA LEU A 576 30.64 13.57 -9.68
C LEU A 576 30.37 12.39 -10.63
N LYS A 577 31.20 12.20 -11.66
CA LYS A 577 31.11 11.00 -12.51
C LYS A 577 31.36 9.72 -11.71
N GLN A 578 32.36 9.73 -10.83
CA GLN A 578 32.63 8.58 -9.96
C GLN A 578 31.44 8.29 -9.03
N LEU A 579 30.86 9.30 -8.40
CA LEU A 579 29.67 9.15 -7.54
C LEU A 579 28.48 8.59 -8.32
N HIS A 580 28.27 9.06 -9.55
CA HIS A 580 27.25 8.51 -10.45
C HIS A 580 27.47 7.00 -10.71
N ASP A 581 28.70 6.61 -11.05
CA ASP A 581 29.03 5.22 -11.33
C ASP A 581 28.87 4.33 -10.08
N GLU A 582 29.22 4.85 -8.90
CA GLU A 582 29.00 4.20 -7.61
C GLU A 582 27.50 4.05 -7.27
N LEU A 583 26.67 5.06 -7.58
CA LEU A 583 25.21 4.96 -7.42
C LEU A 583 24.58 3.94 -8.37
N MET A 584 25.12 3.76 -9.59
CA MET A 584 24.69 2.67 -10.48
C MET A 584 25.04 1.29 -9.91
N ILE A 585 26.21 1.13 -9.28
CA ILE A 585 26.58 -0.10 -8.57
C ILE A 585 25.63 -0.32 -7.38
N PHE A 586 25.33 0.75 -6.65
CA PHE A 586 24.41 0.70 -5.52
C PHE A 586 23.00 0.25 -5.94
N SER A 587 22.50 0.72 -7.09
CA SER A 587 21.24 0.23 -7.67
C SER A 587 21.23 -1.29 -7.82
N GLY A 588 22.31 -1.90 -8.31
CA GLY A 588 22.46 -3.36 -8.37
C GLY A 588 22.37 -4.03 -6.99
N SER A 589 22.97 -3.44 -5.95
CA SER A 589 22.88 -3.95 -4.58
C SER A 589 21.46 -3.87 -4.00
N VAL A 590 20.69 -2.86 -4.37
CA VAL A 590 19.26 -2.74 -3.99
C VAL A 590 18.42 -3.84 -4.65
N TYR A 591 18.72 -4.17 -5.90
CA TYR A 591 18.10 -5.31 -6.60
C TYR A 591 18.40 -6.64 -5.92
N GLU A 592 19.66 -6.86 -5.53
CA GLU A 592 20.05 -8.04 -4.75
C GLU A 592 19.33 -8.11 -3.40
N LEU A 593 19.10 -6.98 -2.73
CA LEU A 593 18.32 -6.92 -1.50
C LEU A 593 16.85 -7.34 -1.72
N ILE A 594 16.23 -6.91 -2.82
CA ILE A 594 14.86 -7.32 -3.19
C ILE A 594 14.80 -8.82 -3.45
N VAL A 595 15.72 -9.33 -4.27
CA VAL A 595 15.84 -10.75 -4.60
C VAL A 595 16.02 -11.59 -3.33
N SER A 596 16.94 -11.19 -2.45
CA SER A 596 17.14 -11.86 -1.17
C SER A 596 15.87 -11.87 -0.32
N ARG A 597 15.11 -10.77 -0.30
CA ARG A 597 13.85 -10.69 0.44
C ARG A 597 12.77 -11.60 -0.16
N GLU A 598 12.56 -11.54 -1.48
CA GLU A 598 11.55 -12.36 -2.15
C GLU A 598 11.91 -13.86 -2.14
N SER A 599 13.20 -14.21 -2.06
CA SER A 599 13.62 -15.60 -1.90
C SER A 599 13.12 -16.25 -0.61
N GLU A 600 12.73 -15.46 0.40
CA GLU A 600 12.13 -15.93 1.65
C GLU A 600 10.59 -16.01 1.59
N LEU A 601 9.95 -15.62 0.48
CA LEU A 601 8.51 -15.48 0.36
C LEU A 601 7.93 -16.42 -0.71
N ASP A 602 6.83 -17.11 -0.35
CA ASP A 602 6.22 -18.11 -1.20
C ASP A 602 5.05 -17.52 -2.01
N TRP A 603 5.32 -16.94 -3.19
CA TRP A 603 4.29 -16.53 -4.15
C TRP A 603 4.65 -16.89 -5.58
N GLN A 604 3.66 -17.37 -6.31
CA GLN A 604 3.74 -17.55 -7.76
C GLN A 604 2.74 -16.60 -8.40
N VAL A 605 3.17 -15.96 -9.49
CA VAL A 605 2.35 -15.01 -10.24
C VAL A 605 1.07 -15.72 -10.69
N LYS A 606 -0.05 -15.40 -10.03
CA LYS A 606 -1.39 -15.74 -10.49
C LYS A 606 -2.07 -14.47 -10.96
N ASP A 607 -2.83 -14.62 -12.03
CA ASP A 607 -3.68 -13.55 -12.52
C ASP A 607 -4.78 -13.21 -11.49
N THR A 608 -4.67 -12.02 -10.89
CA THR A 608 -5.65 -11.50 -9.93
C THR A 608 -6.74 -10.66 -10.59
N SER A 609 -6.82 -10.63 -11.93
CA SER A 609 -7.95 -10.02 -12.65
C SER A 609 -9.23 -10.86 -12.54
N SER A 610 -9.07 -12.14 -12.23
CA SER A 610 -10.15 -13.08 -11.92
C SER A 610 -10.74 -12.89 -10.51
N GLY A 611 -11.91 -13.48 -10.26
CA GLY A 611 -12.60 -13.34 -8.98
C GLY A 611 -11.81 -13.92 -7.78
N TYR A 612 -12.09 -13.40 -6.58
CA TYR A 612 -11.31 -13.67 -5.35
C TYR A 612 -11.00 -15.17 -5.13
N ASP A 613 -11.98 -16.05 -5.35
CA ASP A 613 -11.82 -17.48 -5.07
C ASP A 613 -10.76 -18.18 -5.94
N ASP A 614 -10.35 -17.60 -7.07
CA ASP A 614 -9.35 -18.18 -7.98
C ASP A 614 -7.90 -17.98 -7.51
N TRP A 615 -7.65 -16.88 -6.81
CA TRP A 615 -6.30 -16.49 -6.40
C TRP A 615 -6.09 -16.50 -4.87
N LYS A 616 -7.16 -16.62 -4.06
CA LYS A 616 -7.07 -16.57 -2.59
C LYS A 616 -6.09 -17.58 -1.98
N ASP A 617 -6.00 -18.81 -2.51
CA ASP A 617 -5.17 -19.87 -1.91
C ASP A 617 -3.68 -19.59 -2.12
N ALA A 618 -3.33 -19.05 -3.30
CA ALA A 618 -1.96 -18.59 -3.53
C ALA A 618 -1.64 -17.39 -2.62
N MET A 619 -2.63 -16.52 -2.40
CA MET A 619 -2.39 -15.27 -1.66
C MET A 619 -2.29 -15.54 -0.17
N ASP A 620 -2.98 -16.56 0.32
CA ASP A 620 -2.80 -17.06 1.68
C ASP A 620 -1.37 -17.55 1.88
N LEU A 621 -0.85 -18.43 1.00
CA LEU A 621 0.54 -18.89 1.10
C LEU A 621 1.53 -17.72 1.19
N TYR A 622 1.37 -16.73 0.32
CA TYR A 622 2.23 -15.55 0.33
C TYR A 622 2.09 -14.73 1.61
N TRP A 623 0.84 -14.47 2.03
CA TRP A 623 0.55 -13.70 3.23
C TRP A 623 1.07 -14.39 4.49
N GLN A 624 1.00 -15.73 4.58
CA GLN A 624 1.62 -16.49 5.66
C GLN A 624 3.14 -16.35 5.66
N SER A 625 3.79 -16.40 4.48
CA SER A 625 5.24 -16.22 4.38
C SER A 625 5.68 -14.78 4.71
N ILE A 626 4.88 -13.76 4.37
CA ILE A 626 5.09 -12.37 4.83
C ILE A 626 4.98 -12.30 6.35
N LYS A 627 3.92 -12.84 6.95
CA LYS A 627 3.74 -12.88 8.42
C LYS A 627 4.93 -13.55 9.08
N LYS A 628 5.39 -14.69 8.56
CA LYS A 628 6.59 -15.38 9.04
C LYS A 628 7.84 -14.50 8.92
N HIS A 629 8.05 -13.83 7.79
CA HIS A 629 9.20 -12.95 7.56
C HIS A 629 9.26 -11.79 8.56
N TYR A 630 8.11 -11.19 8.90
CA TYR A 630 8.01 -10.03 9.79
C TYR A 630 7.68 -10.35 11.25
N SER A 631 7.40 -11.62 11.56
CA SER A 631 7.22 -12.10 12.93
C SER A 631 8.47 -11.84 13.76
N LEU A 632 8.27 -11.34 14.99
CA LEU A 632 9.35 -11.01 15.92
C LEU A 632 10.11 -12.25 16.42
N ASP A 633 9.55 -13.44 16.21
CA ASP A 633 10.05 -14.71 16.77
C ASP A 633 11.20 -15.34 15.97
N LYS A 634 11.74 -14.66 14.94
CA LYS A 634 12.95 -15.11 14.21
C LYS A 634 14.19 -15.31 15.13
N LYS A 635 14.16 -14.88 16.40
CA LYS A 635 15.25 -15.06 17.38
C LYS A 635 14.83 -15.61 18.75
N THR A 636 13.82 -16.46 18.82
CA THR A 636 13.60 -17.28 20.02
C THR A 636 13.42 -18.72 19.61
N SER A 637 14.51 -19.41 19.33
CA SER A 637 14.54 -20.87 19.44
C SER A 637 14.13 -21.19 20.89
N PRO A 638 12.92 -21.73 21.15
CA PRO A 638 12.48 -22.03 22.51
C PRO A 638 13.32 -23.15 23.14
N HIS A 639 14.10 -23.86 22.32
CA HIS A 639 14.97 -24.96 22.72
C HIS A 639 16.08 -24.60 23.73
N ILE A 640 16.34 -23.31 24.02
CA ILE A 640 17.43 -22.91 24.92
C ILE A 640 16.95 -22.68 26.39
N LEU A 641 15.64 -22.63 26.67
CA LEU A 641 15.11 -22.22 27.98
C LEU A 641 14.49 -23.37 28.82
N THR A 642 14.80 -24.63 28.52
CA THR A 642 14.32 -25.81 29.26
C THR A 642 15.13 -26.08 30.55
N LYS A 643 15.25 -25.07 31.43
CA LYS A 643 15.88 -25.21 32.74
C LYS A 643 14.81 -25.17 33.86
N PRO A 644 14.74 -26.15 34.78
CA PRO A 644 13.80 -26.13 35.90
C PRO A 644 14.01 -24.93 36.84
N LEU A 645 12.93 -24.18 37.12
CA LEU A 645 12.92 -23.12 38.13
C LEU A 645 12.88 -23.68 39.55
N LEU A 646 12.35 -24.88 39.72
CA LEU A 646 12.37 -25.63 40.98
C LEU A 646 12.86 -27.06 40.73
N GLU A 647 13.63 -27.60 41.68
CA GLU A 647 13.98 -29.02 41.69
C GLU A 647 12.70 -29.84 41.94
N GLU A 648 12.63 -31.04 41.35
CA GLU A 648 11.48 -31.95 41.41
C GLU A 648 10.90 -32.10 42.83
N LYS A 649 11.76 -32.39 43.82
CA LYS A 649 11.34 -32.52 45.23
C LYS A 649 10.71 -31.25 45.82
N VAL A 650 11.19 -30.09 45.38
CA VAL A 650 10.71 -28.77 45.85
C VAL A 650 9.41 -28.40 45.13
N LEU A 651 9.28 -28.80 43.88
CA LEU A 651 8.05 -28.69 43.10
C LEU A 651 6.95 -29.58 43.67
N ASP A 652 7.25 -30.84 44.00
CA ASP A 652 6.29 -31.74 44.66
C ASP A 652 5.77 -31.17 45.98
N THR A 653 6.66 -30.50 46.73
CA THR A 653 6.30 -29.79 47.95
C THR A 653 5.34 -28.62 47.66
N LEU A 654 5.57 -27.87 46.58
CA LEU A 654 4.67 -26.79 46.16
C LEU A 654 3.31 -27.35 45.69
N LEU A 655 3.31 -28.41 44.90
CA LEU A 655 2.10 -29.07 44.41
C LEU A 655 1.27 -29.62 45.57
N GLY A 656 1.91 -30.18 46.61
CA GLY A 656 1.24 -30.64 47.83
C GLY A 656 0.58 -29.54 48.67
N LEU A 657 0.91 -28.26 48.42
CA LEU A 657 0.34 -27.10 49.12
C LEU A 657 -0.75 -26.38 48.31
N VAL A 658 -0.93 -26.72 47.04
CA VAL A 658 -1.81 -26.02 46.09
C VAL A 658 -2.92 -26.96 45.61
N LEU A 659 -4.07 -26.40 45.22
CA LEU A 659 -5.19 -27.17 44.69
C LEU A 659 -4.79 -27.98 43.43
N PRO A 660 -5.32 -29.21 43.26
CA PRO A 660 -5.01 -30.07 42.10
C PRO A 660 -5.24 -29.40 40.73
N ALA A 661 -6.17 -28.46 40.64
CA ALA A 661 -6.47 -27.73 39.42
C ALA A 661 -5.28 -26.94 38.85
N HIS A 662 -4.31 -26.56 39.68
CA HIS A 662 -3.13 -25.81 39.25
C HIS A 662 -1.89 -26.70 39.04
N HIS A 663 -1.98 -28.01 39.29
CA HIS A 663 -0.80 -28.90 39.29
C HIS A 663 -0.15 -29.02 37.92
N GLU A 664 -0.97 -29.19 36.87
CA GLU A 664 -0.47 -29.29 35.49
C GLU A 664 0.22 -28.00 35.04
N MET A 665 -0.41 -26.85 35.27
CA MET A 665 0.16 -25.54 34.95
C MET A 665 1.50 -25.31 35.65
N LEU A 666 1.54 -25.49 36.98
CA LEU A 666 2.74 -25.29 37.80
C LEU A 666 3.85 -26.30 37.44
N GLY A 667 3.47 -27.55 37.14
CA GLY A 667 4.39 -28.57 36.67
C GLY A 667 5.05 -28.15 35.35
N ASN A 668 4.27 -27.69 34.38
CA ASN A 668 4.78 -27.29 33.08
C ASN A 668 5.68 -26.04 33.17
N CYS A 669 5.25 -24.98 33.86
CA CYS A 669 5.98 -23.71 33.87
C CYS A 669 7.16 -23.66 34.86
N LEU A 670 7.13 -24.42 35.97
CA LEU A 670 8.22 -24.39 36.97
C LEU A 670 9.22 -25.54 36.80
N ALA A 671 8.83 -26.67 36.20
CA ALA A 671 9.74 -27.80 35.99
C ALA A 671 10.47 -27.74 34.66
N ASN A 672 9.81 -27.31 33.58
CA ASN A 672 10.29 -27.61 32.24
C ASN A 672 10.42 -26.40 31.32
N ASP A 673 9.61 -25.36 31.51
CA ASP A 673 9.55 -24.26 30.55
C ASP A 673 9.52 -22.86 31.19
N VAL A 674 10.70 -22.23 31.21
CA VAL A 674 10.83 -20.84 31.65
C VAL A 674 10.21 -19.87 30.63
N SER A 675 10.05 -20.28 29.37
CA SER A 675 9.50 -19.46 28.27
C SER A 675 8.09 -18.97 28.59
N PHE A 676 7.31 -19.75 29.36
CA PHE A 676 6.01 -19.34 29.88
C PHE A 676 6.06 -17.95 30.54
N PHE A 677 7.07 -17.66 31.36
CA PHE A 677 7.21 -16.39 32.06
C PHE A 677 7.72 -15.27 31.14
N PHE A 678 8.57 -15.59 30.17
CA PHE A 678 9.04 -14.62 29.17
C PHE A 678 7.92 -14.16 28.23
N ILE A 679 7.15 -15.10 27.68
CA ILE A 679 6.04 -14.84 26.75
C ILE A 679 4.94 -14.03 27.44
N ASN A 680 4.55 -14.44 28.65
CA ASN A 680 3.47 -13.79 29.38
C ASN A 680 3.89 -12.51 30.11
N LYS A 681 5.17 -12.10 30.03
CA LYS A 681 5.73 -10.95 30.77
C LYS A 681 5.38 -10.97 32.28
N LYS A 682 5.31 -12.17 32.86
CA LYS A 682 5.00 -12.41 34.29
C LYS A 682 6.22 -12.98 34.99
N THR A 683 6.27 -12.88 36.31
CA THR A 683 7.24 -13.64 37.10
C THR A 683 6.54 -14.74 37.91
N PRO A 684 7.26 -15.76 38.41
CA PRO A 684 6.67 -16.78 39.27
C PRO A 684 5.92 -16.22 40.48
N LEU A 685 6.33 -15.07 41.01
CA LEU A 685 5.65 -14.39 42.11
C LEU A 685 4.26 -13.84 41.73
N ASN A 686 4.03 -13.49 40.45
CA ASN A 686 2.72 -13.05 39.98
C ASN A 686 1.66 -14.15 40.06
N LEU A 687 2.04 -15.42 40.21
CA LEU A 687 1.10 -16.54 40.36
C LEU A 687 0.55 -16.66 41.79
N LEU A 688 1.13 -15.96 42.77
CA LEU A 688 0.80 -16.15 44.19
C LEU A 688 -0.70 -15.92 44.46
N ASP A 689 -1.24 -14.82 43.97
CA ASP A 689 -2.64 -14.45 44.24
C ASP A 689 -3.60 -15.43 43.54
N GLU A 690 -3.24 -15.91 42.35
CA GLU A 690 -4.01 -16.88 41.57
C GLU A 690 -4.10 -18.24 42.28
N ILE A 691 -2.97 -18.75 42.78
CA ILE A 691 -2.94 -20.08 43.41
C ILE A 691 -3.36 -20.07 44.90
N THR A 692 -3.46 -18.89 45.52
CA THR A 692 -3.89 -18.73 46.91
C THR A 692 -5.30 -18.13 47.07
N ALA A 693 -5.99 -17.78 45.98
CA ALA A 693 -7.31 -17.13 45.99
C ALA A 693 -8.38 -17.85 46.84
N ASN A 694 -8.28 -19.18 46.96
CA ASN A 694 -9.24 -20.01 47.70
C ASN A 694 -8.78 -20.39 49.12
N LEU A 695 -7.64 -19.87 49.59
CA LEU A 695 -7.12 -20.11 50.93
C LEU A 695 -7.54 -18.96 51.88
N SER A 696 -8.11 -19.30 53.03
CA SER A 696 -8.58 -18.34 54.03
C SER A 696 -7.43 -17.81 54.87
N SER A 697 -7.25 -16.49 54.85
CA SER A 697 -6.28 -15.78 55.70
C SER A 697 -6.62 -15.78 57.20
N LYS A 698 -7.73 -16.42 57.61
CA LYS A 698 -8.13 -16.56 59.01
C LYS A 698 -7.78 -17.92 59.60
N ASP A 699 -7.53 -18.93 58.78
CA ASP A 699 -7.09 -20.25 59.24
C ASP A 699 -5.57 -20.26 59.46
N LYS A 700 -5.12 -20.64 60.66
CA LYS A 700 -3.69 -20.69 61.02
C LYS A 700 -2.90 -21.65 60.13
N LYS A 701 -3.50 -22.77 59.71
CA LYS A 701 -2.84 -23.76 58.86
C LYS A 701 -2.70 -23.23 57.43
N GLN A 702 -3.78 -22.73 56.86
CA GLN A 702 -3.77 -22.18 55.50
C GLN A 702 -2.88 -20.94 55.39
N ASN A 703 -2.79 -20.12 56.43
CA ASN A 703 -1.81 -19.03 56.50
C ASN A 703 -0.35 -19.51 56.49
N ALA A 704 -0.05 -20.63 57.14
CA ALA A 704 1.29 -21.22 57.10
C ALA A 704 1.60 -21.74 55.68
N ASP A 705 0.62 -22.37 55.03
CA ASP A 705 0.72 -22.85 53.65
C ASP A 705 0.95 -21.69 52.67
N ILE A 706 0.20 -20.57 52.78
CA ILE A 706 0.40 -19.36 51.97
C ILE A 706 1.82 -18.79 52.13
N ARG A 707 2.37 -18.76 53.36
CA ARG A 707 3.74 -18.31 53.62
C ARG A 707 4.77 -19.24 52.96
N GLN A 708 4.51 -20.54 52.99
CA GLN A 708 5.39 -21.54 52.39
C GLN A 708 5.34 -21.49 50.86
N ILE A 709 4.15 -21.36 50.26
CA ILE A 709 3.94 -21.14 48.83
C ILE A 709 4.71 -19.89 48.38
N ARG A 710 4.55 -18.75 49.08
CA ARG A 710 5.29 -17.52 48.79
C ARG A 710 6.79 -17.76 48.80
N LYS A 711 7.32 -18.45 49.81
CA LYS A 711 8.76 -18.77 49.92
C LYS A 711 9.26 -19.60 48.73
N LEU A 712 8.48 -20.59 48.29
CA LEU A 712 8.83 -21.45 47.16
C LEU A 712 8.78 -20.70 45.83
N LEU A 713 7.74 -19.87 45.61
CA LEU A 713 7.65 -19.00 44.44
C LEU A 713 8.76 -17.93 44.43
N THR A 714 9.17 -17.39 45.58
CA THR A 714 10.34 -16.48 45.65
C THR A 714 11.63 -17.20 45.25
N LYS A 715 11.79 -18.48 45.61
CA LYS A 715 12.94 -19.30 45.16
C LYS A 715 12.92 -19.48 43.64
N ALA A 716 11.75 -19.79 43.07
CA ALA A 716 11.57 -19.89 41.63
C ALA A 716 11.83 -18.54 40.91
N ASP A 717 11.33 -17.43 41.46
CA ASP A 717 11.51 -16.07 40.94
C ASP A 717 12.99 -15.66 40.93
N LYS A 718 13.76 -16.05 41.96
CA LYS A 718 15.20 -15.79 42.00
C LYS A 718 15.92 -16.54 40.86
N LYS A 719 15.64 -17.83 40.66
CA LYS A 719 16.21 -18.59 39.53
C LYS A 719 15.75 -18.04 38.18
N TYR A 720 14.49 -17.64 38.07
CA TYR A 720 13.95 -16.99 36.87
C TYR A 720 14.73 -15.71 36.54
N LYS A 721 14.98 -14.84 37.53
CA LYS A 721 15.78 -13.62 37.37
C LYS A 721 17.22 -13.91 36.97
N GLU A 722 17.83 -14.96 37.52
CA GLU A 722 19.17 -15.43 37.13
C GLU A 722 19.19 -15.87 35.66
N TYR A 723 18.25 -16.72 35.24
CA TYR A 723 18.15 -17.15 33.84
C TYR A 723 17.80 -16.01 32.88
N LYS A 724 16.95 -15.08 33.29
CA LYS A 724 16.63 -13.87 32.52
C LYS A 724 17.87 -13.02 32.30
N ARG A 725 18.69 -12.78 33.34
CA ARG A 725 19.97 -12.06 33.21
C ARG A 725 20.97 -12.79 32.32
N GLU A 726 21.12 -14.11 32.47
CA GLU A 726 22.00 -14.93 31.63
C GLU A 726 21.58 -14.85 30.16
N TYR A 727 20.28 -14.98 29.88
CA TYR A 727 19.70 -14.87 28.55
C TYR A 727 19.89 -13.47 27.95
N GLU A 728 19.57 -12.40 28.69
CA GLU A 728 19.75 -11.02 28.25
C GLU A 728 21.23 -10.72 27.98
N SER A 729 22.16 -11.23 28.80
CA SER A 729 23.61 -11.08 28.60
C SER A 729 24.09 -11.80 27.33
N ASN A 730 23.68 -13.05 27.12
CA ASN A 730 24.04 -13.81 25.92
C ASN A 730 23.46 -13.17 24.65
N ARG A 731 22.21 -12.69 24.73
CA ARG A 731 21.58 -11.95 23.64
C ARG A 731 22.31 -10.64 23.33
N LYS A 732 22.68 -9.85 24.35
CA LYS A 732 23.51 -8.63 24.17
C LYS A 732 24.83 -8.96 23.46
N LYS A 733 25.50 -10.06 23.83
CA LYS A 733 26.75 -10.51 23.17
C LYS A 733 26.53 -10.93 21.72
N GLU A 734 25.48 -11.69 21.44
CA GLU A 734 25.14 -12.12 20.08
C GLU A 734 24.77 -10.93 19.18
N ASP A 735 23.95 -10.02 19.69
CA ASP A 735 23.58 -8.79 18.97
C ASP A 735 24.81 -7.90 18.74
N ALA A 736 25.74 -7.78 19.69
CA ALA A 736 27.00 -7.07 19.51
C ALA A 736 27.90 -7.71 18.43
N LEU A 737 28.08 -9.04 18.46
CA LEU A 737 28.83 -9.78 17.42
C LEU A 737 28.19 -9.64 16.03
N ASN A 738 26.86 -9.63 15.97
CA ASN A 738 26.15 -9.44 14.71
C ASN A 738 26.33 -8.02 14.17
N ASN A 739 26.24 -7.00 15.04
CA ASN A 739 26.48 -5.61 14.66
C ASN A 739 27.91 -5.42 14.15
N GLU A 740 28.92 -5.98 14.83
CA GLU A 740 30.32 -5.93 14.39
C GLU A 740 30.51 -6.56 12.99
N ARG A 741 29.83 -7.69 12.72
CA ARG A 741 29.86 -8.32 11.39
C ARG A 741 29.22 -7.45 10.32
N ILE A 742 28.11 -6.78 10.63
CA ILE A 742 27.42 -5.87 9.71
C ILE A 742 28.30 -4.65 9.44
N GLU A 743 28.82 -4.00 10.48
CA GLU A 743 29.72 -2.85 10.36
C GLU A 743 30.96 -3.19 9.54
N LYS A 744 31.55 -4.37 9.74
CA LYS A 744 32.68 -4.84 8.93
C LYS A 744 32.30 -4.97 7.45
N LYS A 745 31.16 -5.62 7.13
CA LYS A 745 30.67 -5.74 5.75
C LYS A 745 30.40 -4.38 5.12
N GLN A 746 29.76 -3.47 5.86
CA GLN A 746 29.49 -2.11 5.41
C GLN A 746 30.80 -1.37 5.12
N SER A 747 31.77 -1.42 6.03
CA SER A 747 33.09 -0.81 5.83
C SER A 747 33.84 -1.39 4.64
N GLU A 748 33.76 -2.71 4.42
CA GLU A 748 34.33 -3.38 3.24
C GLU A 748 33.64 -2.91 1.95
N ALA A 749 32.30 -2.81 1.95
CA ALA A 749 31.52 -2.31 0.83
C ALA A 749 31.87 -0.84 0.50
N MET A 750 31.92 0.04 1.51
CA MET A 750 32.31 1.44 1.33
C MET A 750 33.71 1.59 0.76
N THR A 751 34.66 0.75 1.19
CA THR A 751 36.05 0.84 0.72
C THR A 751 36.22 0.28 -0.69
N LYS A 752 35.49 -0.78 -1.04
CA LYS A 752 35.66 -1.51 -2.31
C LYS A 752 34.73 -1.03 -3.41
N LEU A 753 33.47 -0.77 -3.09
CA LEU A 753 32.40 -0.48 -4.05
C LEU A 753 32.04 1.01 -4.09
N TYR A 754 32.19 1.73 -2.97
CA TYR A 754 31.77 3.14 -2.86
C TYR A 754 32.88 4.10 -2.36
N PRO A 755 34.11 4.04 -2.93
CA PRO A 755 35.23 4.82 -2.42
C PRO A 755 35.03 6.35 -2.52
N GLY A 756 34.32 6.84 -3.54
CA GLY A 756 34.00 8.26 -3.74
C GLY A 756 32.96 8.75 -2.74
N ILE A 757 31.89 7.98 -2.50
CA ILE A 757 30.92 8.29 -1.43
C ILE A 757 31.63 8.33 -0.08
N LEU A 758 32.54 7.37 0.19
CA LEU A 758 33.34 7.35 1.42
C LEU A 758 34.26 8.57 1.55
N GLU A 759 34.89 9.00 0.46
CA GLU A 759 35.74 10.20 0.44
C GLU A 759 34.94 11.46 0.75
N VAL A 760 33.80 11.67 0.09
CA VAL A 760 32.92 12.81 0.31
C VAL A 760 32.41 12.84 1.77
N ALA A 761 31.96 11.70 2.30
CA ALA A 761 31.52 11.61 3.69
C ALA A 761 32.63 11.98 4.69
N LYS A 762 33.88 11.55 4.45
CA LYS A 762 35.03 11.90 5.27
C LYS A 762 35.37 13.39 5.18
N THR A 763 35.22 14.00 4.00
CA THR A 763 35.47 15.45 3.82
C THR A 763 34.43 16.27 4.56
N PHE A 764 33.15 15.91 4.48
CA PHE A 764 32.10 16.54 5.31
C PHE A 764 32.34 16.36 6.80
N TRP A 765 32.79 15.18 7.23
CA TRP A 765 33.14 14.94 8.63
C TRP A 765 34.28 15.84 9.12
N LYS A 766 35.29 16.11 8.29
CA LYS A 766 36.37 17.05 8.62
C LYS A 766 35.88 18.49 8.67
N ALA A 767 34.88 18.85 7.87
CA ALA A 767 34.27 20.17 7.84
C ALA A 767 33.30 20.43 9.01
N GLN A 768 33.16 19.48 9.94
CA GLN A 768 32.37 19.60 11.17
C GLN A 768 33.10 20.44 12.24
N THR A 769 33.49 21.66 11.89
CA THR A 769 34.01 22.67 12.81
C THR A 769 32.87 23.51 13.40
N ALA A 770 33.16 24.34 14.42
CA ALA A 770 32.14 25.11 15.14
C ALA A 770 31.29 25.99 14.20
N ASP A 771 30.00 26.11 14.49
CA ASP A 771 29.09 26.95 13.71
C ASP A 771 29.50 28.42 13.78
N SER A 772 29.55 29.07 12.63
CA SER A 772 29.58 30.52 12.56
C SER A 772 28.16 31.07 12.76
N ASN A 773 28.03 32.00 13.71
CA ASN A 773 26.80 32.76 13.92
C ASN A 773 26.92 34.19 13.35
N ASP A 774 27.81 34.39 12.37
CA ASP A 774 27.98 35.68 11.71
C ASP A 774 26.95 35.87 10.59
N VAL A 775 26.22 37.00 10.65
CA VAL A 775 25.24 37.40 9.64
C VAL A 775 25.91 37.58 8.27
N SER A 776 27.13 38.14 8.23
CA SER A 776 27.83 38.38 6.96
C SER A 776 28.19 37.06 6.28
N GLU A 777 28.70 36.08 7.03
CA GLU A 777 28.98 34.75 6.51
C GLU A 777 27.73 34.04 5.98
N ILE A 778 26.62 34.03 6.74
CA ILE A 778 25.38 33.38 6.26
C ILE A 778 24.82 34.10 5.03
N LEU A 779 24.93 35.43 4.93
CA LEU A 779 24.55 36.18 3.72
C LEU A 779 25.44 35.83 2.52
N GLU A 780 26.75 35.64 2.72
CA GLU A 780 27.65 35.17 1.65
C GLU A 780 27.27 33.78 1.18
N LYS A 781 26.94 32.87 2.11
CA LYS A 781 26.42 31.54 1.77
C LYS A 781 25.12 31.63 0.97
N LEU A 782 24.18 32.47 1.39
CA LEU A 782 22.90 32.67 0.70
C LEU A 782 23.08 33.24 -0.72
N ILE A 783 23.92 34.27 -0.88
CA ILE A 783 24.17 34.90 -2.17
C ILE A 783 24.84 33.94 -3.14
N ASP A 784 25.80 33.13 -2.67
CA ASP A 784 26.42 32.09 -3.49
C ASP A 784 25.39 31.10 -4.06
N ARG A 785 24.42 30.68 -3.25
CA ARG A 785 23.32 29.81 -3.71
C ARG A 785 22.36 30.51 -4.67
N LEU A 786 22.07 31.80 -4.46
CA LEU A 786 21.25 32.60 -5.37
C LEU A 786 21.94 32.80 -6.73
N ASP A 787 23.25 33.02 -6.75
CA ASP A 787 24.03 33.14 -7.98
C ASP A 787 24.07 31.82 -8.75
N LEU A 788 24.17 30.68 -8.04
CA LEU A 788 24.08 29.36 -8.64
C LEU A 788 22.68 29.07 -9.22
N LEU A 789 21.61 29.52 -8.56
CA LEU A 789 20.25 29.46 -9.09
C LEU A 789 20.10 30.29 -10.37
N ALA A 790 20.63 31.51 -10.39
CA ALA A 790 20.61 32.35 -11.59
C ALA A 790 21.36 31.69 -12.76
N ALA A 791 22.54 31.12 -12.51
CA ALA A 791 23.31 30.40 -13.52
C ALA A 791 22.57 29.15 -14.06
N LEU A 792 21.84 28.43 -13.19
CA LEU A 792 21.00 27.30 -13.60
C LEU A 792 19.83 27.74 -14.50
N LEU A 793 19.17 28.85 -14.17
CA LEU A 793 18.07 29.40 -14.97
C LEU A 793 18.58 29.91 -16.34
N GLU A 794 19.78 30.50 -16.37
CA GLU A 794 20.44 30.94 -17.60
C GLU A 794 20.82 29.75 -18.51
N GLU A 795 21.36 28.66 -17.95
CA GLU A 795 21.67 27.42 -18.69
C GLU A 795 20.41 26.85 -19.38
N GLU A 796 19.26 26.96 -18.73
CA GLU A 796 17.96 26.49 -19.23
C GLU A 796 17.20 27.52 -20.07
N LYS A 797 17.79 28.71 -20.31
CA LYS A 797 17.20 29.80 -21.09
C LYS A 797 15.82 30.21 -20.57
N LEU A 798 15.72 30.34 -19.26
CA LEU A 798 14.53 30.84 -18.57
C LEU A 798 14.73 32.31 -18.22
N ASP A 799 14.55 33.16 -19.22
CA ASP A 799 14.57 34.62 -19.12
C ASP A 799 13.19 35.19 -19.46
N ASP A 800 12.53 35.78 -18.45
CA ASP A 800 11.30 36.54 -18.65
C ASP A 800 11.29 37.70 -17.66
N ASP A 801 10.82 38.87 -18.10
CA ASP A 801 10.76 40.10 -17.31
C ASP A 801 9.48 40.15 -16.44
N SER A 802 8.54 39.25 -16.68
CA SER A 802 7.25 39.17 -15.98
C SER A 802 7.23 38.00 -14.99
N LEU A 803 6.99 38.30 -13.71
CA LEU A 803 6.93 37.27 -12.66
C LEU A 803 5.93 36.15 -13.00
N ARG A 804 4.76 36.50 -13.54
CA ARG A 804 3.71 35.51 -13.82
C ARG A 804 4.09 34.60 -14.99
N GLU A 805 4.60 35.17 -16.07
CA GLU A 805 5.00 34.42 -17.27
C GLU A 805 6.23 33.55 -16.94
N PHE A 806 7.18 34.08 -16.16
CA PHE A 806 8.28 33.32 -15.59
C PHE A 806 7.81 32.11 -14.77
N GLN A 807 6.84 32.29 -13.85
CA GLN A 807 6.31 31.20 -13.02
C GLN A 807 5.60 30.13 -13.85
N GLU A 808 4.82 30.52 -14.87
CA GLU A 808 4.13 29.58 -15.77
C GLU A 808 5.12 28.77 -16.63
N LEU A 809 6.15 29.44 -17.17
CA LEU A 809 7.23 28.83 -17.93
C LEU A 809 8.07 27.88 -17.04
N LEU A 810 8.45 28.34 -15.85
CA LEU A 810 9.22 27.57 -14.89
C LEU A 810 8.45 26.33 -14.42
N HIS A 811 7.16 26.45 -14.15
CA HIS A 811 6.31 25.31 -13.79
C HIS A 811 6.27 24.26 -14.90
N THR A 812 6.12 24.69 -16.15
CA THR A 812 6.16 23.79 -17.31
C THR A 812 7.51 23.08 -17.41
N ARG A 813 8.61 23.82 -17.25
CA ARG A 813 9.97 23.25 -17.31
C ARG A 813 10.25 22.26 -16.18
N ILE A 814 9.87 22.59 -14.94
CA ILE A 814 9.98 21.72 -13.76
C ILE A 814 9.18 20.44 -13.97
N LYS A 815 7.99 20.55 -14.58
CA LYS A 815 7.17 19.40 -14.88
C LYS A 815 7.84 18.48 -15.91
N ASP A 816 8.36 19.04 -17.00
CA ASP A 816 8.82 18.24 -18.15
C ASP A 816 10.27 17.73 -18.04
N ASP A 817 11.13 18.37 -17.23
CA ASP A 817 12.54 17.99 -17.04
C ASP A 817 12.85 17.67 -15.57
N ILE A 818 12.90 16.37 -15.26
CA ILE A 818 13.13 15.86 -13.90
C ILE A 818 14.47 16.30 -13.34
N ARG A 819 15.52 16.33 -14.17
CA ARG A 819 16.85 16.76 -13.73
C ARG A 819 16.78 18.21 -13.30
N PHE A 820 16.16 19.06 -14.12
CA PHE A 820 15.97 20.45 -13.77
C PHE A 820 15.14 20.63 -12.50
N SER A 821 14.04 19.88 -12.35
CA SER A 821 13.26 19.92 -11.11
C SER A 821 14.05 19.48 -9.88
N GLN A 822 14.90 18.46 -9.98
CA GLN A 822 15.77 18.03 -8.88
C GLN A 822 16.81 19.10 -8.54
N SER A 823 17.40 19.74 -9.56
CA SER A 823 18.32 20.88 -9.36
C SER A 823 17.63 22.05 -8.65
N ILE A 824 16.40 22.38 -9.04
CA ILE A 824 15.60 23.42 -8.38
C ILE A 824 15.27 23.03 -6.95
N ALA A 825 14.83 21.78 -6.71
CA ALA A 825 14.53 21.28 -5.36
C ALA A 825 15.73 21.36 -4.42
N TYR A 826 16.92 20.98 -4.91
CA TYR A 826 18.19 21.05 -4.20
C TYR A 826 18.53 22.49 -3.79
N LEU A 827 18.57 23.42 -4.76
CA LEU A 827 18.93 24.81 -4.48
C LEU A 827 17.88 25.52 -3.61
N LEU A 828 16.59 25.28 -3.88
CA LEU A 828 15.51 25.92 -3.15
C LEU A 828 15.52 25.52 -1.67
N GLY A 829 15.75 24.24 -1.37
CA GLY A 829 15.92 23.76 0.02
C GLY A 829 17.07 24.48 0.73
N GLN A 830 18.22 24.57 0.09
CA GLN A 830 19.41 25.24 0.61
C GLN A 830 19.21 26.76 0.84
N ILE A 831 18.60 27.46 -0.13
CA ILE A 831 18.29 28.89 -0.05
C ILE A 831 17.38 29.16 1.15
N ILE A 832 16.31 28.37 1.30
CA ILE A 832 15.38 28.51 2.42
C ILE A 832 16.07 28.20 3.76
N SER A 833 16.97 27.22 3.79
CA SER A 833 17.70 26.90 5.03
C SER A 833 18.62 28.06 5.47
N CYS A 834 19.32 28.70 4.54
CA CYS A 834 20.06 29.93 4.81
C CYS A 834 19.15 31.08 5.29
N ILE A 835 17.99 31.30 4.66
CA ILE A 835 17.01 32.32 5.09
C ILE A 835 16.50 32.03 6.51
N ASN A 836 16.20 30.77 6.81
CA ASN A 836 15.76 30.33 8.13
C ASN A 836 16.85 30.58 9.18
N LYS A 837 18.12 30.30 8.87
CA LYS A 837 19.23 30.62 9.77
C LYS A 837 19.40 32.13 9.96
N LEU A 838 19.28 32.93 8.90
CA LEU A 838 19.30 34.41 9.01
C LEU A 838 18.21 34.94 9.93
N SER A 839 17.01 34.34 9.93
CA SER A 839 15.91 34.74 10.82
C SER A 839 16.27 34.63 12.31
N SER A 840 17.17 33.71 12.66
CA SER A 840 17.67 33.55 14.03
C SER A 840 18.76 34.56 14.41
N LEU A 841 19.37 35.23 13.42
CA LEU A 841 20.52 36.13 13.59
C LEU A 841 20.17 37.61 13.36
N CYS A 842 19.16 37.91 12.53
CA CYS A 842 18.75 39.27 12.19
C CYS A 842 17.24 39.36 11.89
N ASP A 843 16.68 40.57 12.02
CA ASP A 843 15.31 40.83 11.58
C ASP A 843 15.23 40.83 10.05
N LEU A 844 14.57 39.81 9.49
CA LEU A 844 14.42 39.64 8.05
C LEU A 844 13.72 40.82 7.36
N ARG A 845 12.95 41.63 8.10
CA ARG A 845 12.29 42.84 7.55
C ARG A 845 13.27 43.94 7.14
N LEU A 846 14.49 43.90 7.68
CA LEU A 846 15.58 44.79 7.28
C LEU A 846 16.14 44.43 5.90
N ILE A 847 15.97 43.18 5.48
CA ILE A 847 16.31 42.69 4.15
C ILE A 847 15.13 42.98 3.21
N ASN A 848 13.96 42.40 3.49
CA ASN A 848 12.74 42.57 2.71
C ASN A 848 11.51 42.55 3.64
N GLN A 849 10.58 43.50 3.45
CA GLN A 849 9.44 43.71 4.35
C GLN A 849 8.50 42.50 4.49
N THR A 850 8.46 41.61 3.50
CA THR A 850 7.52 40.47 3.43
C THR A 850 8.17 39.12 3.75
N LEU A 851 9.50 39.06 3.82
CA LEU A 851 10.24 37.80 3.98
C LEU A 851 9.96 37.13 5.35
N ASP A 852 9.84 37.93 6.41
CA ASP A 852 9.48 37.45 7.76
C ASP A 852 8.08 36.80 7.79
N ASP A 853 7.10 37.44 7.13
CA ASP A 853 5.72 36.92 7.07
C ASP A 853 5.62 35.63 6.22
N LYS A 854 6.50 35.44 5.24
CA LYS A 854 6.56 34.26 4.34
C LYS A 854 7.37 33.10 4.90
N LEU A 855 8.18 33.31 5.94
CA LEU A 855 9.13 32.32 6.44
C LEU A 855 8.47 30.98 6.83
N GLY A 856 7.27 31.01 7.41
CA GLY A 856 6.54 29.79 7.79
C GLY A 856 6.20 28.90 6.58
N ASP A 857 5.79 29.51 5.47
CA ASP A 857 5.48 28.80 4.23
C ASP A 857 6.77 28.26 3.58
N LEU A 858 7.84 29.06 3.58
CA LEU A 858 9.15 28.65 3.07
C LEU A 858 9.69 27.44 3.84
N ILE A 859 9.70 27.48 5.18
CA ILE A 859 10.17 26.34 6.01
C ILE A 859 9.34 25.09 5.72
N SER A 860 8.03 25.24 5.53
CA SER A 860 7.15 24.11 5.19
C SER A 860 7.51 23.50 3.84
N LEU A 861 7.78 24.35 2.84
CA LEU A 861 8.27 23.92 1.53
C LEU A 861 9.64 23.24 1.63
N ARG A 862 10.60 23.82 2.37
CA ARG A 862 11.91 23.19 2.60
C ARG A 862 11.77 21.82 3.23
N ASN A 863 10.97 21.70 4.30
CA ASN A 863 10.76 20.41 4.96
C ASN A 863 10.09 19.41 4.01
N ALA A 864 9.17 19.86 3.15
CA ALA A 864 8.64 19.02 2.09
C ALA A 864 9.77 18.59 1.15
N LEU A 865 10.57 19.50 0.60
CA LEU A 865 11.68 19.15 -0.30
C LEU A 865 12.71 18.25 0.39
N GLU A 866 13.17 18.53 1.59
CA GLU A 866 14.15 17.69 2.31
C GLU A 866 13.69 16.24 2.53
N HIS A 867 12.38 16.04 2.66
CA HIS A 867 11.82 14.79 3.13
C HIS A 867 10.98 14.05 2.11
N SER A 868 10.60 14.75 1.05
CA SER A 868 9.75 14.30 -0.01
C SER A 868 10.38 14.72 -1.33
N ASP A 869 10.40 13.80 -2.28
CA ASP A 869 10.68 14.16 -3.66
C ASP A 869 9.31 14.38 -4.36
N PRO A 870 9.11 15.52 -5.05
CA PRO A 870 7.84 15.84 -5.72
C PRO A 870 7.35 14.76 -6.68
N PHE A 871 8.27 13.96 -7.21
CA PHE A 871 8.01 12.85 -8.11
C PHE A 871 7.81 11.52 -7.38
N VAL A 872 8.33 11.38 -6.16
CA VAL A 872 8.34 10.14 -5.37
C VAL A 872 7.26 10.12 -4.29
N GLU A 873 6.72 11.26 -3.88
CA GLU A 873 5.77 11.37 -2.74
C GLU A 873 4.44 12.04 -3.07
N SER A 874 4.18 12.32 -4.35
CA SER A 874 2.89 12.82 -4.79
C SER A 874 1.78 11.84 -4.37
N SER A 875 0.89 12.31 -3.49
CA SER A 875 -0.16 11.55 -2.79
C SER A 875 -0.76 10.43 -3.63
N VAL A 876 -0.70 9.19 -3.14
CA VAL A 876 -1.37 7.92 -3.52
C VAL A 876 -1.90 7.75 -4.96
N THR A 877 -2.59 8.72 -5.55
CA THR A 877 -3.05 8.79 -6.94
C THR A 877 -2.06 9.41 -7.93
N SER A 878 -1.03 10.14 -7.47
CA SER A 878 -0.12 10.94 -8.31
C SER A 878 1.32 10.41 -8.41
N PHE A 879 1.63 9.24 -7.82
CA PHE A 879 2.94 8.57 -7.98
C PHE A 879 3.37 8.40 -9.45
N TYR A 880 2.39 8.51 -10.35
CA TYR A 880 2.51 8.20 -11.77
C TYR A 880 2.30 9.40 -12.69
N ASN A 881 2.00 10.57 -12.13
CA ASN A 881 1.60 11.76 -12.89
C ASN A 881 2.26 13.01 -12.28
N MET A 882 3.05 13.74 -13.08
CA MET A 882 3.81 14.96 -12.73
C MET A 882 2.93 16.18 -12.34
N PHE A 883 1.72 15.96 -11.84
CA PHE A 883 0.76 17.00 -11.44
C PHE A 883 0.76 17.19 -9.91
N SER A 884 1.95 17.14 -9.29
CA SER A 884 2.09 17.45 -7.87
C SER A 884 1.88 18.94 -7.65
N PRO A 885 1.03 19.39 -6.71
CA PRO A 885 0.95 20.80 -6.31
C PRO A 885 2.31 21.39 -5.89
N LEU A 886 3.26 20.52 -5.51
CA LEU A 886 4.61 20.90 -5.12
C LEU A 886 5.42 21.52 -6.28
N THR A 887 5.25 21.06 -7.53
CA THR A 887 5.99 21.63 -8.68
C THR A 887 5.54 23.06 -8.97
N GLN A 888 4.24 23.32 -8.86
CA GLN A 888 3.70 24.67 -8.97
C GLN A 888 4.18 25.57 -7.81
N LEU A 889 4.19 25.06 -6.57
CA LEU A 889 4.67 25.80 -5.41
C LEU A 889 6.18 26.13 -5.51
N MET A 890 6.99 25.20 -6.01
CA MET A 890 8.40 25.43 -6.33
C MET A 890 8.55 26.57 -7.35
N ALA A 891 7.81 26.50 -8.46
CA ALA A 891 7.87 27.53 -9.49
C ALA A 891 7.47 28.92 -8.95
N CYS A 892 6.39 28.99 -8.19
CA CYS A 892 5.95 30.23 -7.55
C CYS A 892 7.02 30.81 -6.62
N THR A 893 7.59 29.97 -5.75
CA THR A 893 8.58 30.40 -4.75
C THR A 893 9.89 30.84 -5.40
N VAL A 894 10.37 30.12 -6.42
CA VAL A 894 11.55 30.55 -7.19
C VAL A 894 11.30 31.88 -7.88
N GLY A 895 10.11 32.08 -8.46
CA GLY A 895 9.73 33.38 -9.01
C GLY A 895 9.78 34.51 -7.97
N GLU A 896 9.20 34.29 -6.78
CA GLU A 896 9.28 35.27 -5.67
C GLU A 896 10.74 35.55 -5.25
N ILE A 897 11.58 34.51 -5.16
CA ILE A 897 13.00 34.65 -4.82
C ILE A 897 13.74 35.48 -5.86
N VAL A 898 13.58 35.18 -7.15
CA VAL A 898 14.30 35.85 -8.24
C VAL A 898 13.90 37.32 -8.35
N PHE A 899 12.60 37.61 -8.30
CA PHE A 899 12.08 38.97 -8.54
C PHE A 899 12.07 39.87 -7.30
N TYR A 900 11.79 39.32 -6.12
CA TYR A 900 11.58 40.11 -4.91
C TYR A 900 12.71 39.98 -3.89
N PHE A 901 13.19 38.78 -3.61
CA PHE A 901 14.10 38.58 -2.47
C PHE A 901 15.58 38.73 -2.86
N ALA A 902 16.00 38.19 -4.00
CA ALA A 902 17.41 38.19 -4.40
C ALA A 902 18.01 39.61 -4.58
N PRO A 903 17.31 40.58 -5.22
CA PRO A 903 17.81 41.95 -5.32
C PRO A 903 17.99 42.60 -3.95
N ASP A 904 17.00 42.45 -3.06
CA ASP A 904 16.99 43.02 -1.72
C ASP A 904 18.08 42.43 -0.82
N ILE A 905 18.33 41.12 -0.91
CA ILE A 905 19.41 40.43 -0.19
C ILE A 905 20.78 40.97 -0.62
N LYS A 906 21.00 41.11 -1.93
CA LYS A 906 22.27 41.64 -2.48
C LYS A 906 22.49 43.11 -2.11
N ASP A 907 21.43 43.92 -2.15
CA ASP A 907 21.50 45.32 -1.70
C ASP A 907 21.78 45.40 -0.20
N PHE A 908 21.12 44.58 0.62
CA PHE A 908 21.36 44.55 2.07
C PHE A 908 22.81 44.20 2.41
N GLN A 909 23.40 43.19 1.76
CA GLN A 909 24.82 42.86 1.95
C GLN A 909 25.74 44.01 1.54
N THR A 910 25.43 44.68 0.43
CA THR A 910 26.18 45.85 -0.03
C THR A 910 26.12 46.99 0.98
N ARG A 911 24.93 47.26 1.55
CA ARG A 911 24.74 48.24 2.64
C ARG A 911 25.55 47.87 3.88
N LEU A 912 25.57 46.60 4.29
CA LEU A 912 26.37 46.13 5.41
C LEU A 912 27.87 46.34 5.19
N LYS A 913 28.38 46.01 3.99
CA LYS A 913 29.79 46.22 3.62
C LYS A 913 30.19 47.70 3.59
N ILE A 914 29.28 48.59 3.18
CA ILE A 914 29.50 50.05 3.18
C ILE A 914 29.45 50.62 4.60
N GLN A 915 28.53 50.14 5.44
CA GLN A 915 28.35 50.65 6.82
C GLN A 915 29.47 50.17 7.76
N PHE A 916 30.10 49.04 7.47
CA PHE A 916 31.17 48.45 8.30
C PHE A 916 32.40 48.03 7.48
N PRO A 917 33.12 48.99 6.84
CA PRO A 917 34.19 48.68 5.88
C PRO A 917 35.49 48.12 6.50
N ASP A 918 35.72 48.31 7.80
CA ASP A 918 36.93 47.86 8.52
C ASP A 918 36.79 46.51 9.24
N MET A 919 35.69 45.77 9.04
CA MET A 919 35.50 44.44 9.62
C MET A 919 36.09 43.34 8.72
N GLY A 920 37.39 43.42 8.47
CA GLY A 920 38.18 42.32 7.90
C GLY A 920 38.28 41.14 8.87
N SER A 921 38.52 39.95 8.31
CA SER A 921 38.35 38.57 8.83
C SER A 921 38.92 38.18 10.21
N GLU A 922 39.43 39.11 11.03
CA GLU A 922 39.98 38.81 12.36
C GLU A 922 39.37 39.68 13.50
N GLY A 923 38.45 40.59 13.21
CA GLY A 923 37.93 41.55 14.21
C GLY A 923 36.68 41.17 15.01
N LEU A 924 35.96 40.10 14.66
CA LEU A 924 34.60 39.85 15.17
C LEU A 924 34.51 39.06 16.50
N THR A 925 35.63 38.62 17.09
CA THR A 925 35.59 37.84 18.36
C THR A 925 35.68 38.68 19.63
N SER A 926 35.88 40.01 19.57
CA SER A 926 36.17 40.83 20.77
C SER A 926 35.20 41.97 21.08
N ALA A 927 34.09 42.13 20.35
CA ALA A 927 33.12 43.19 20.61
C ALA A 927 31.89 42.77 21.48
N SER A 928 31.93 41.63 22.18
CA SER A 928 30.85 41.20 23.07
C SER A 928 31.13 41.41 24.58
N SER A 929 32.25 42.01 24.97
CA SER A 929 32.60 42.15 26.41
C SER A 929 32.82 43.57 26.96
N SER A 930 32.63 44.63 26.16
CA SER A 930 32.86 45.99 26.69
C SER A 930 32.03 47.07 26.00
N TYR A 931 30.74 47.14 26.32
CA TYR A 931 29.96 48.39 26.23
C TYR A 931 28.89 48.42 27.34
N SER A 932 29.33 48.79 28.54
CA SER A 932 28.45 49.31 29.59
C SER A 932 28.44 50.84 29.51
N GLY A 933 27.36 51.44 29.02
CA GLY A 933 27.12 52.88 29.23
C GLY A 933 26.26 53.59 28.18
N SER A 934 25.08 54.02 28.64
CA SER A 934 24.39 55.26 28.26
C SER A 934 23.69 55.39 26.89
N THR A 935 22.41 55.00 26.88
CA THR A 935 21.23 55.61 26.22
C THR A 935 21.41 56.79 25.23
N SER A 936 20.96 56.61 23.98
CA SER A 936 19.85 57.43 23.41
C SER A 936 19.30 56.89 22.07
N SER A 937 17.99 56.62 22.08
CA SER A 937 16.97 56.60 21.00
C SER A 937 17.22 55.82 19.69
N LEU A 938 16.84 54.53 19.71
CA LEU A 938 16.07 53.88 18.64
C LEU A 938 14.85 53.21 19.32
N PRO A 939 13.62 53.36 18.80
CA PRO A 939 12.43 52.90 19.50
C PRO A 939 12.37 51.37 19.51
N SER A 940 12.47 50.80 20.70
CA SER A 940 12.20 49.40 20.98
C SER A 940 10.72 49.08 20.71
N LEU A 941 10.44 48.41 19.60
CA LEU A 941 9.18 47.73 19.35
C LEU A 941 9.46 46.24 19.12
N ILE A 942 9.84 45.55 20.18
CA ILE A 942 9.80 44.09 20.24
C ILE A 942 8.80 43.71 21.33
N SER A 943 7.60 43.29 20.91
CA SER A 943 6.75 42.40 21.70
C SER A 943 6.93 40.97 21.14
N PRO A 944 7.50 40.02 21.90
CA PRO A 944 7.83 38.68 21.40
C PRO A 944 6.62 37.71 21.40
N THR A 945 5.38 38.19 21.22
CA THR A 945 4.17 37.34 21.27
C THR A 945 3.39 37.26 19.95
N GLY A 946 3.81 37.97 18.89
CA GLY A 946 3.09 38.00 17.60
C GLY A 946 3.53 36.98 16.53
N LEU A 947 4.77 36.46 16.59
CA LEU A 947 5.33 35.58 15.55
C LEU A 947 4.76 34.16 15.60
N ARG A 948 4.44 33.64 16.79
CA ARG A 948 3.86 32.30 16.99
C ARG A 948 2.46 32.16 16.41
N VAL A 949 1.62 33.18 16.61
CA VAL A 949 0.22 33.19 16.13
C VAL A 949 0.14 33.43 14.60
N LYS A 950 1.18 34.04 14.01
CA LYS A 950 1.31 34.18 12.55
C LYS A 950 1.83 32.90 11.87
N GLN A 951 2.78 32.19 12.49
CA GLN A 951 3.21 30.85 12.05
C GLN A 951 2.05 29.84 12.08
N GLU A 952 1.19 29.88 13.10
CA GLU A 952 0.00 29.03 13.21
C GLU A 952 -1.08 29.30 12.13
N ASN A 953 -1.14 30.51 11.56
CA ASN A 953 -2.12 30.88 10.54
C ASN A 953 -1.62 30.65 9.09
N ALA A 954 -0.30 30.75 8.83
CA ALA A 954 0.29 30.46 7.52
C ALA A 954 0.22 28.95 7.17
N LEU A 955 0.58 28.09 8.13
CA LEU A 955 0.46 26.62 8.03
C LEU A 955 -0.99 26.11 7.82
N ARG A 956 -1.98 26.92 8.18
CA ARG A 956 -3.41 26.59 8.07
C ARG A 956 -3.97 26.88 6.67
N LEU A 957 -3.30 27.70 5.86
CA LEU A 957 -3.77 28.16 4.56
C LEU A 957 -3.17 27.38 3.36
N SER A 958 -2.12 26.58 3.56
CA SER A 958 -1.36 25.91 2.48
C SER A 958 -1.82 24.47 2.14
N GLY A 959 -2.74 23.87 2.90
CA GLY A 959 -3.37 22.58 2.56
C GLY A 959 -2.48 21.33 2.63
N PHE A 960 -1.16 21.47 2.86
CA PHE A 960 -0.21 20.40 3.13
C PHE A 960 0.32 20.54 4.57
N VAL A 961 0.10 19.55 5.43
CA VAL A 961 0.56 19.58 6.83
C VAL A 961 1.51 18.40 7.11
N PHE A 962 2.82 18.65 7.06
CA PHE A 962 3.81 17.96 7.90
C PHE A 962 4.15 18.90 9.06
N ALA A 963 4.10 18.42 10.31
CA ALA A 963 3.97 19.30 11.46
C ALA A 963 5.25 19.41 12.33
N GLN A 964 5.54 20.63 12.81
CA GLN A 964 6.67 21.13 13.65
C GLN A 964 6.67 20.75 15.15
N GLU A 965 7.79 20.32 15.74
CA GLU A 965 7.94 20.27 17.21
C GLU A 965 7.74 21.65 17.87
N GLU A 966 7.10 21.70 19.05
CA GLU A 966 7.25 22.85 19.95
C GLU A 966 7.79 22.41 21.31
N VAL A 967 8.89 23.07 21.70
CA VAL A 967 9.64 22.86 22.93
C VAL A 967 9.00 23.58 24.12
N ARG A 968 9.09 22.85 25.24
CA ARG A 968 8.75 23.16 26.63
C ARG A 968 9.24 24.54 27.09
N LYS A 969 8.47 25.17 27.99
CA LYS A 969 9.02 26.16 28.92
C LYS A 969 10.01 25.45 29.86
N SER A 970 11.25 25.92 29.93
CA SER A 970 12.27 25.43 30.85
C SER A 970 11.96 25.86 32.30
N PRO A 971 12.24 25.01 33.31
CA PRO A 971 12.42 25.44 34.70
C PRO A 971 13.78 26.14 34.88
N SER A 972 13.92 26.87 35.98
CA SER A 972 15.10 27.64 36.40
C SER A 972 16.41 26.82 36.50
N PRO A 973 17.59 27.47 36.40
CA PRO A 973 18.88 26.79 36.28
C PRO A 973 19.50 26.50 37.65
N GLU A 974 19.24 25.33 38.22
CA GLU A 974 20.13 24.67 39.20
C GLU A 974 20.10 23.15 38.94
N GLY A 975 21.21 22.59 38.44
CA GLY A 975 21.42 21.14 38.27
C GLY A 975 21.36 20.61 36.83
N MET A 976 22.33 20.97 35.99
CA MET A 976 22.58 20.33 34.68
C MET A 976 24.09 20.12 34.54
N ASP A 977 24.58 19.08 35.20
CA ASP A 977 25.84 18.39 34.93
C ASP A 977 25.66 17.00 35.55
N ASP A 978 25.08 16.06 34.77
CA ASP A 978 25.12 14.59 34.96
C ASP A 978 24.05 13.91 34.08
N PHE A 979 24.24 13.84 32.75
CA PHE A 979 23.41 12.95 31.90
C PHE A 979 24.13 12.36 30.68
N PHE A 980 25.44 12.18 30.78
CA PHE A 980 26.21 11.31 29.88
C PHE A 980 27.28 10.56 30.68
N GLN A 981 26.90 9.47 31.36
CA GLN A 981 27.80 8.33 31.64
C GLN A 981 27.04 7.11 32.19
N ALA A 982 27.25 5.98 31.49
CA ALA A 982 27.24 4.58 31.94
C ALA A 982 25.91 3.85 32.33
N GLU A 983 25.68 2.72 31.64
CA GLU A 983 25.02 1.53 32.21
C GLU A 983 25.90 0.98 33.36
N ASP A 984 25.33 0.72 34.55
CA ASP A 984 25.52 -0.48 35.41
C ASP A 984 25.10 -0.23 36.89
N ASP A 985 24.60 -1.30 37.52
CA ASP A 985 24.31 -1.51 38.96
C ASP A 985 23.13 -0.78 39.66
N LEU A 986 22.11 -1.57 40.04
CA LEU A 986 21.14 -1.22 41.09
C LEU A 986 21.25 -2.21 42.27
N VAL A 987 21.76 -1.71 43.40
CA VAL A 987 21.50 -2.22 44.76
C VAL A 987 20.62 -1.17 45.48
N PRO A 988 19.57 -1.57 46.22
CA PRO A 988 18.53 -0.66 46.68
C PRO A 988 18.85 -0.05 48.05
N MET A 989 18.44 1.20 48.27
CA MET A 989 18.20 1.70 49.63
C MET A 989 16.94 2.57 49.74
N ASN A 990 16.07 2.08 50.64
CA ASN A 990 15.10 2.71 51.52
C ASN A 990 14.44 4.06 51.20
N PHE A 991 13.11 3.99 51.20
CA PHE A 991 12.17 5.07 51.46
C PHE A 991 12.28 5.60 52.90
N ASN A 992 12.12 6.91 53.06
CA ASN A 992 11.39 7.49 54.18
C ASN A 992 10.51 8.64 53.68
N GLU A 993 9.31 8.68 54.24
CA GLU A 993 8.18 9.59 54.01
C GLU A 993 8.48 11.04 54.42
N GLU A 994 7.77 12.02 53.83
CA GLU A 994 6.91 12.92 54.61
C GLU A 994 5.94 13.73 53.70
N LEU A 995 4.73 13.94 54.25
CA LEU A 995 3.54 14.60 53.70
C LEU A 995 3.56 16.12 53.97
N GLU A 996 2.80 16.89 53.15
CA GLU A 996 1.79 17.93 53.54
C GLU A 996 1.39 18.76 52.27
N LYS A 997 0.12 18.79 51.80
CA LYS A 997 -1.01 19.73 52.09
C LYS A 997 -0.66 21.21 51.78
N GLU A 998 -1.47 22.08 51.14
CA GLU A 998 -2.93 22.29 51.09
C GLU A 998 -3.30 23.33 49.98
N GLU A 999 -4.56 23.28 49.52
CA GLU A 999 -5.55 24.34 49.09
C GLU A 999 -5.11 25.79 48.74
N ALA A 1000 -5.76 26.65 47.91
CA ALA A 1000 -7.07 26.78 47.26
C ALA A 1000 -7.03 27.99 46.28
N GLY A 1001 -8.08 28.22 45.47
CA GLY A 1001 -8.47 29.60 45.07
C GLY A 1001 -8.87 29.87 43.61
N GLN A 1002 -10.17 29.75 43.31
CA GLN A 1002 -10.90 30.43 42.22
C GLN A 1002 -10.90 31.98 42.42
N PRO A 1003 -11.24 32.88 41.45
CA PRO A 1003 -12.48 32.82 40.63
C PRO A 1003 -12.46 33.45 39.20
N ALA A 1004 -13.64 33.35 38.58
CA ALA A 1004 -14.07 33.75 37.24
C ALA A 1004 -14.31 35.26 37.02
N VAL A 1005 -14.21 35.75 35.77
CA VAL A 1005 -14.95 36.93 35.23
C VAL A 1005 -15.26 36.79 33.73
N ASN A 1006 -16.41 37.34 33.34
CA ASN A 1006 -17.20 37.27 32.10
C ASN A 1006 -16.97 38.45 31.11
N LEU A 1007 -17.47 38.27 29.86
CA LEU A 1007 -17.94 39.29 28.85
C LEU A 1007 -16.82 40.14 28.15
N THR A 1008 -16.83 40.53 26.87
CA THR A 1008 -17.91 40.88 25.89
C THR A 1008 -17.34 41.08 24.46
N ARG A 1009 -18.25 41.13 23.46
CA ARG A 1009 -18.14 41.44 22.01
C ARG A 1009 -17.33 42.69 21.57
N SER A 1010 -16.70 42.60 20.39
CA SER A 1010 -16.79 43.53 19.23
C SER A 1010 -16.15 42.85 17.99
N GLY A 1011 -16.82 42.66 16.83
CA GLY A 1011 -16.90 43.61 15.69
C GLY A 1011 -15.50 43.99 15.18
N SER A 1012 -15.03 43.75 13.95
CA SER A 1012 -15.65 43.91 12.63
C SER A 1012 -14.76 43.35 11.50
N GLU A 1013 -15.37 43.17 10.33
CA GLU A 1013 -14.79 43.19 8.96
C GLU A 1013 -13.98 41.99 8.42
N PHE A 1014 -14.73 41.16 7.70
CA PHE A 1014 -14.26 40.17 6.75
C PHE A 1014 -13.74 40.83 5.47
N TYR A 1015 -12.50 40.56 5.08
CA TYR A 1015 -12.12 40.48 3.67
C TYR A 1015 -12.10 39.01 3.25
N ARG A 1016 -12.99 38.71 2.31
CA ARG A 1016 -13.22 37.42 1.66
C ARG A 1016 -12.33 37.37 0.41
N VAL A 1017 -11.44 36.39 0.30
CA VAL A 1017 -10.90 35.96 -0.99
C VAL A 1017 -11.19 34.47 -1.12
N ARG A 1018 -12.10 34.13 -2.04
CA ARG A 1018 -12.59 32.77 -2.35
C ARG A 1018 -11.76 32.21 -3.50
N PHE A 1019 -11.32 30.94 -3.42
CA PHE A 1019 -10.63 30.27 -4.53
C PHE A 1019 -11.20 28.90 -4.97
N PHE A 1020 -12.39 28.51 -4.51
CA PHE A 1020 -13.08 27.34 -5.05
C PHE A 1020 -14.56 27.62 -5.27
N ASP A 1021 -14.89 28.15 -6.45
CA ASP A 1021 -16.19 28.03 -7.11
C ASP A 1021 -15.90 27.84 -8.60
N ARG A 1022 -16.05 26.62 -9.11
CA ARG A 1022 -16.32 26.37 -10.53
C ARG A 1022 -17.43 25.35 -10.64
N GLU A 1023 -18.65 25.87 -10.61
CA GLU A 1023 -19.78 25.28 -11.32
C GLU A 1023 -19.45 25.31 -12.81
N CYS A 1024 -19.49 24.15 -13.47
CA CYS A 1024 -19.70 24.07 -14.91
C CYS A 1024 -20.88 23.14 -15.15
N THR A 1025 -22.09 23.71 -15.10
CA THR A 1025 -23.28 23.14 -15.73
C THR A 1025 -23.34 23.60 -17.18
N SER A 1026 -23.34 22.66 -18.13
CA SER A 1026 -24.18 22.73 -19.34
C SER A 1026 -24.22 21.37 -20.06
N PRO A 1027 -25.33 21.06 -20.75
CA PRO A 1027 -25.77 19.69 -21.01
C PRO A 1027 -25.21 19.15 -22.34
N VAL A 1028 -24.86 17.87 -22.36
CA VAL A 1028 -24.57 17.13 -23.61
C VAL A 1028 -25.90 16.73 -24.23
N THR A 1029 -26.19 17.28 -25.40
CA THR A 1029 -27.23 16.81 -26.31
C THR A 1029 -26.81 15.49 -26.93
N VAL A 1030 -27.72 14.52 -26.84
CA VAL A 1030 -27.67 13.22 -27.53
C VAL A 1030 -27.81 13.46 -29.03
N ASP A 1031 -26.89 12.94 -29.83
CA ASP A 1031 -27.06 12.78 -31.27
C ASP A 1031 -26.96 11.28 -31.61
N ASP A 1032 -28.10 10.72 -32.02
CA ASP A 1032 -28.29 9.36 -32.48
C ASP A 1032 -28.02 9.32 -33.99
N SER A 1033 -26.86 8.81 -34.42
CA SER A 1033 -26.77 8.26 -35.78
C SER A 1033 -25.54 7.37 -35.98
N GLN A 1034 -25.83 6.13 -36.40
CA GLN A 1034 -25.10 5.33 -37.39
C GLN A 1034 -23.64 4.98 -37.05
N TYR A 1035 -23.36 3.71 -36.75
CA TYR A 1035 -22.30 3.01 -37.47
C TYR A 1035 -22.56 1.51 -37.54
N GLU A 1036 -22.33 1.00 -38.74
CA GLU A 1036 -22.77 -0.28 -39.29
C GLU A 1036 -21.97 -1.47 -38.75
N ALA A 1037 -22.65 -2.62 -38.79
CA ALA A 1037 -22.11 -3.93 -38.51
C ALA A 1037 -20.99 -4.32 -39.49
N GLY A 1038 -19.89 -4.83 -38.94
CA GLY A 1038 -18.89 -5.63 -39.64
C GLY A 1038 -18.58 -6.86 -38.80
N SER A 1039 -19.34 -7.92 -39.00
CA SER A 1039 -19.02 -9.28 -38.55
C SER A 1039 -17.88 -9.83 -39.39
N ASP A 1040 -16.93 -10.54 -38.78
CA ASP A 1040 -16.46 -11.83 -39.30
C ASP A 1040 -15.76 -12.63 -38.18
N SER A 1041 -16.18 -13.89 -38.09
CA SER A 1041 -15.71 -14.99 -37.23
C SER A 1041 -14.28 -15.42 -37.57
N GLU A 1042 -13.52 -16.03 -36.67
CA GLU A 1042 -13.46 -17.50 -36.57
C GLU A 1042 -12.80 -18.02 -35.27
N TYR A 1043 -13.31 -19.18 -34.86
CA TYR A 1043 -12.94 -20.00 -33.71
C TYR A 1043 -11.66 -20.81 -33.98
N ASP A 1044 -10.84 -21.04 -32.95
CA ASP A 1044 -10.51 -22.38 -32.45
C ASP A 1044 -9.46 -22.29 -31.33
N PHE A 1045 -9.74 -22.85 -30.15
CA PHE A 1045 -8.77 -23.58 -29.29
C PHE A 1045 -9.48 -24.11 -28.03
N PHE A 1046 -10.06 -25.31 -28.13
CA PHE A 1046 -10.35 -26.18 -27.00
C PHE A 1046 -9.75 -27.55 -27.30
N HIS A 1047 -8.65 -27.89 -26.62
CA HIS A 1047 -8.32 -29.27 -26.26
C HIS A 1047 -7.16 -29.27 -25.27
N ASN A 1048 -7.46 -29.53 -23.99
CA ASN A 1048 -6.81 -30.55 -23.14
C ASN A 1048 -7.19 -30.32 -21.68
N LEU A 1049 -8.02 -31.22 -21.13
CA LEU A 1049 -7.93 -31.79 -19.78
C LEU A 1049 -9.14 -32.73 -19.60
N GLU A 1050 -8.88 -34.02 -19.83
CA GLU A 1050 -9.55 -35.12 -19.11
C GLU A 1050 -9.01 -35.19 -17.67
#